data_AF-A0A2A2ZBU5-F1
#
_entry.id   AF-A0A2A2ZBU5-F1
#
_cell.length_a   1.000
_cell.length_b   1.000
_cell.length_c   1.000
_cell.angle_alpha   90.00
_cell.angle_beta   90.00
_cell.angle_gamma   90.00
#
_symmetry.space_group_name_H-M   'P 1'
#
loop_
_entity.id
_entity.type
_entity.pdbx_description
1 polymer ?
#
loop_
_entity_poly.entity_id
_entity_poly.type
_entity_poly.pdbx_seq_one_letter_code
_entity_poly.pdbx_strand_id
1 'polypeptide(L)'
;MSGSPPTGPLPPVPAGIDRRRPELSDSALVSRSWAMAFATLVSRLTGFARVVLLAAILGAALSSAFSVANQLPNLVAALVLEATFTAIFVPVLARAEQSDPDAGAAFVRRLVTLTTALLIVATALSVAAAPLLVRLMLGRTPQVNEPLTVAFAYLLLPQVLAYGLTSVFMAILNTRNVFGPTAWAPVVNNVVALATLAVYALVPGELSVDPVRMGNAKLLVLAVGTTLGVFAQTGVLLVALRRQHVDLRPLWGIDQRLKRFGTMAAAMVLYVLISQLGLVVGNQIASTAAASGPAIYNYTWLVLMLPFGMIGVTVLTVVMPRLSRNAAADDTRAVLADLSLATRLTLITLIPIVAFMTVGGPAMGSALFAYGHFGDVDAGYLGAAIALSAFTLIPYGLVLLQLRVFYAREQPWTPIVIILVITAVKILGSVLAPHLTGDPKLVAGFLGLANGVGFLAGAVIGYVLLRRTLLPGGGHLIGVGEVRTILVTLTAAMLAGLVAHVADRLLGLGALTAHGGGAGSLLRLLVLALIMVPITAAVMLRAQVPEARAALDAVRFRITGRGPRPRKPAAPDRSSHRRPVTYPEQRNSSPPGVNAVQEPIRRRPPERANRARLVKGPEVTDRPMESAASSAGPGTGSGAPRPVADDFQPDIPADQPDRPRKADPRPADQKNGDVGTRRGPFDVPRERTADSSTDDVHLVPGARIAGGRYRLLVFHGGAPPLQFWQALDTALDRQVALTFVDPDRALPDEVLQEILSRTLRLSRIDKPGIARVLDVVHTGSGGLVVSEWIRGGSLQEVADTAPSPVGAVRAMQSLAAAADAAHRAGVALSIDHPSRVRVSIEGDVVLAYPATMPDANPQDDIRGIGAALYALLVNRWPLAESGVRSGLAPAERDSSGNPLEPMAIDRDIPFQISAVAVRAVQDDGGIRSASTLLNLLQQATAVADRTEVLGPIDDSPSPSTALISPGNDPATFARRRRNVLIGVGAGLAVLVAALLVLASIVSKIFGNVGGGLNKDELGLNGPSSSTSAPQTTTSAAAGSVVKPTRASVFSPDGDADNPGTAGQAIDGDPSTAWATEVYTDAVPFPSFKQGEGLILQLPSPTVVGQVSIDTPSTGTKVEIRAASSPTPAGLNDTTVLAPAFTLKPGHNVIPVRAGSPTSNLLVWISTLGTTNGKSQAGFSEITVQAAS
;
A
#
# COMPACT_ATOMS: atom_id res chain seq x y z
N MET A 1 -24.68 -1.92 -64.48
CA MET A 1 -25.50 -3.15 -64.55
C MET A 1 -26.00 -3.48 -63.14
N SER A 2 -27.17 -4.08 -63.01
CA SER A 2 -27.72 -4.50 -61.70
C SER A 2 -27.06 -5.80 -61.23
N GLY A 3 -26.98 -5.98 -59.91
CA GLY A 3 -26.48 -7.20 -59.27
C GLY A 3 -26.88 -7.22 -57.79
N SER A 4 -27.92 -7.98 -57.46
CA SER A 4 -28.42 -8.12 -56.09
C SER A 4 -27.43 -8.90 -55.20
N PRO A 5 -27.32 -8.59 -53.90
CA PRO A 5 -26.58 -9.43 -52.97
C PRO A 5 -27.29 -10.79 -52.78
N PRO A 6 -26.55 -11.89 -52.55
CA PRO A 6 -27.14 -13.22 -52.46
C PRO A 6 -27.89 -13.44 -51.14
N THR A 7 -29.21 -13.61 -51.22
CA THR A 7 -30.05 -14.07 -50.11
C THR A 7 -29.95 -15.59 -49.99
N GLY A 8 -29.06 -16.08 -49.12
CA GLY A 8 -29.00 -17.47 -48.69
C GLY A 8 -28.94 -17.57 -47.16
N PRO A 9 -29.51 -18.60 -46.54
CA PRO A 9 -29.40 -18.79 -45.10
C PRO A 9 -27.94 -19.03 -44.71
N LEU A 10 -27.49 -18.39 -43.63
CA LEU A 10 -26.16 -18.63 -43.07
C LEU A 10 -26.05 -20.08 -42.57
N PRO A 11 -24.89 -20.73 -42.73
CA PRO A 11 -24.69 -22.09 -42.22
C PRO A 11 -24.84 -22.12 -40.69
N PRO A 12 -25.39 -23.21 -40.12
CA PRO A 12 -25.62 -23.29 -38.68
C PRO A 12 -24.30 -23.22 -37.90
N VAL A 13 -24.25 -22.35 -36.90
CA VAL A 13 -23.10 -22.23 -36.00
C VAL A 13 -22.90 -23.55 -35.24
N PRO A 14 -21.68 -24.11 -35.18
CA PRO A 14 -21.44 -25.36 -34.46
C PRO A 14 -21.85 -25.28 -32.98
N ALA A 15 -22.68 -26.23 -32.55
CA ALA A 15 -23.23 -26.30 -31.20
C ALA A 15 -22.15 -26.64 -30.14
N GLY A 16 -21.37 -25.62 -29.75
CA GLY A 16 -20.29 -25.77 -28.75
C GLY A 16 -19.68 -24.48 -28.18
N ILE A 17 -20.08 -23.29 -28.66
CA ILE A 17 -19.43 -22.01 -28.30
C ILE A 17 -20.22 -21.23 -27.23
N ASP A 18 -21.45 -21.64 -26.90
CA ASP A 18 -22.41 -20.95 -26.01
C ASP A 18 -22.07 -21.04 -24.48
N ARG A 19 -20.79 -20.88 -24.13
CA ARG A 19 -20.29 -20.74 -22.74
C ARG A 19 -19.32 -19.57 -22.58
N ARG A 20 -19.68 -18.40 -23.12
CA ARG A 20 -19.13 -17.13 -22.62
C ARG A 20 -19.50 -16.97 -21.14
N ARG A 21 -18.58 -16.41 -20.35
CA ARG A 21 -18.64 -16.46 -18.88
C ARG A 21 -19.44 -15.25 -18.36
N PRO A 22 -20.33 -15.42 -17.37
CA PRO A 22 -20.93 -14.25 -16.72
C PRO A 22 -19.84 -13.39 -16.07
N GLU A 23 -19.90 -12.08 -16.29
CA GLU A 23 -19.15 -11.12 -15.48
C GLU A 23 -19.58 -11.24 -14.00
N LEU A 24 -18.67 -10.93 -13.08
CA LEU A 24 -18.90 -11.11 -11.65
C LEU A 24 -19.76 -9.97 -11.09
N SER A 25 -20.70 -10.29 -10.19
CA SER A 25 -21.37 -9.28 -9.37
C SER A 25 -20.36 -8.59 -8.43
N ASP A 26 -20.64 -7.36 -8.03
CA ASP A 26 -19.75 -6.61 -7.12
C ASP A 26 -19.58 -7.30 -5.76
N SER A 27 -20.62 -7.99 -5.29
CA SER A 27 -20.55 -8.88 -4.11
C SER A 27 -19.58 -10.06 -4.30
N ALA A 28 -19.50 -10.63 -5.50
CA ALA A 28 -18.53 -11.66 -5.86
C ALA A 28 -17.13 -11.09 -6.10
N LEU A 29 -17.01 -9.81 -6.49
CA LEU A 29 -15.73 -9.12 -6.62
C LEU A 29 -15.12 -8.82 -5.24
N VAL A 30 -15.87 -8.15 -4.34
CA VAL A 30 -15.42 -7.77 -3.00
C VAL A 30 -15.01 -9.00 -2.17
N SER A 31 -15.82 -10.07 -2.17
CA SER A 31 -15.51 -11.31 -1.46
C SER A 31 -14.24 -12.00 -1.98
N ARG A 32 -14.00 -11.97 -3.31
CA ARG A 32 -12.75 -12.47 -3.91
C ARG A 32 -11.54 -11.58 -3.58
N SER A 33 -11.69 -10.26 -3.59
CA SER A 33 -10.63 -9.32 -3.20
C SER A 33 -10.16 -9.54 -1.76
N TRP A 34 -11.07 -9.82 -0.83
CA TRP A 34 -10.71 -10.15 0.55
C TRP A 34 -9.92 -11.46 0.65
N ALA A 35 -10.35 -12.50 -0.08
CA ALA A 35 -9.62 -13.78 -0.16
C ALA A 35 -8.22 -13.63 -0.77
N MET A 36 -8.03 -12.75 -1.77
CA MET A 36 -6.71 -12.42 -2.34
C MET A 36 -5.81 -11.70 -1.34
N ALA A 37 -6.36 -10.73 -0.60
CA ALA A 37 -5.62 -10.01 0.44
C ALA A 37 -5.16 -10.96 1.56
N PHE A 38 -6.04 -11.86 2.01
CA PHE A 38 -5.72 -12.90 3.00
C PHE A 38 -4.61 -13.85 2.51
N ALA A 39 -4.73 -14.40 1.29
CA ALA A 39 -3.70 -15.27 0.72
C ALA A 39 -2.35 -14.55 0.54
N THR A 40 -2.37 -13.26 0.19
CA THR A 40 -1.16 -12.42 0.11
C THR A 40 -0.51 -12.21 1.48
N LEU A 41 -1.30 -12.00 2.54
CA LEU A 41 -0.80 -11.88 3.92
C LEU A 41 -0.18 -13.20 4.39
N VAL A 42 -0.86 -14.34 4.16
CA VAL A 42 -0.33 -15.69 4.46
C VAL A 42 0.97 -15.95 3.68
N SER A 43 1.04 -15.54 2.41
CA SER A 43 2.27 -15.65 1.61
C SER A 43 3.42 -14.82 2.18
N ARG A 44 3.16 -13.59 2.64
CA ARG A 44 4.19 -12.74 3.26
C ARG A 44 4.69 -13.33 4.58
N LEU A 45 3.78 -13.80 5.42
CA LEU A 45 4.11 -14.38 6.73
C LEU A 45 4.88 -15.70 6.60
N THR A 46 4.43 -16.62 5.73
CA THR A 46 5.14 -17.88 5.45
C THR A 46 6.51 -17.65 4.78
N GLY A 47 6.63 -16.64 3.91
CA GLY A 47 7.90 -16.26 3.29
C GLY A 47 8.88 -15.66 4.30
N PHE A 48 8.40 -14.84 5.24
CA PHE A 48 9.21 -14.34 6.34
C PHE A 48 9.67 -15.48 7.27
N ALA A 49 8.77 -16.38 7.67
CA ALA A 49 9.10 -17.54 8.49
C ALA A 49 10.13 -18.46 7.82
N ARG A 50 10.01 -18.71 6.51
CA ARG A 50 11.02 -19.42 5.70
C ARG A 50 12.39 -18.77 5.82
N VAL A 51 12.47 -17.44 5.73
CA VAL A 51 13.76 -16.72 5.77
C VAL A 51 14.38 -16.71 7.17
N VAL A 52 13.60 -16.50 8.23
CA VAL A 52 14.10 -16.60 9.62
C VAL A 52 14.59 -18.01 9.91
N LEU A 53 13.83 -19.05 9.52
CA LEU A 53 14.21 -20.44 9.75
C LEU A 53 15.45 -20.84 8.94
N LEU A 54 15.56 -20.36 7.69
CA LEU A 54 16.75 -20.53 6.85
C LEU A 54 17.98 -19.87 7.49
N ALA A 55 17.85 -18.65 8.01
CA ALA A 55 18.92 -17.95 8.71
C ALA A 55 19.39 -18.72 9.95
N ALA A 56 18.46 -19.12 10.81
CA ALA A 56 18.73 -19.84 12.05
C ALA A 56 19.33 -21.25 11.85
N ILE A 57 18.95 -21.94 10.76
CA ILE A 57 19.46 -23.28 10.44
C ILE A 57 20.85 -23.24 9.77
N LEU A 58 21.13 -22.23 8.94
CA LEU A 58 22.38 -22.16 8.18
C LEU A 58 23.48 -21.34 8.86
N GLY A 59 23.13 -20.34 9.65
CA GLY A 59 24.08 -19.32 10.13
C GLY A 59 24.49 -18.33 9.03
N ALA A 60 25.05 -17.18 9.45
CA ALA A 60 25.06 -15.99 8.61
C ALA A 60 25.97 -16.08 7.35
N ALA A 61 27.11 -16.77 7.43
CA ALA A 61 28.02 -16.97 6.30
C ALA A 61 27.42 -17.89 5.22
N LEU A 62 26.93 -19.07 5.62
CA LEU A 62 26.28 -20.03 4.72
C LEU A 62 24.97 -19.49 4.14
N SER A 63 24.22 -18.74 4.96
CA SER A 63 23.06 -17.95 4.54
C SER A 63 23.41 -16.93 3.45
N SER A 64 24.60 -16.31 3.48
CA SER A 64 25.03 -15.39 2.41
C SER A 64 25.31 -16.13 1.10
N ALA A 65 26.05 -17.24 1.15
CA ALA A 65 26.30 -18.08 -0.03
C ALA A 65 24.98 -18.58 -0.67
N PHE A 66 24.07 -19.13 0.13
CA PHE A 66 22.76 -19.58 -0.36
C PHE A 66 21.90 -18.42 -0.87
N SER A 67 21.81 -17.30 -0.15
CA SER A 67 20.91 -16.20 -0.52
C SER A 67 21.37 -15.43 -1.76
N VAL A 68 22.67 -15.35 -2.05
CA VAL A 68 23.20 -14.84 -3.32
C VAL A 68 22.83 -15.80 -4.46
N ALA A 69 23.09 -17.09 -4.30
CA ALA A 69 22.74 -18.10 -5.30
C ALA A 69 21.23 -18.19 -5.58
N ASN A 70 20.38 -17.97 -4.57
CA ASN A 70 18.92 -17.95 -4.68
C ASN A 70 18.35 -16.62 -5.25
N GLN A 71 19.16 -15.55 -5.33
CA GLN A 71 18.78 -14.32 -6.03
C GLN A 71 18.93 -14.47 -7.56
N LEU A 72 20.00 -15.12 -8.02
CA LEU A 72 20.33 -15.28 -9.46
C LEU A 72 19.14 -15.70 -10.37
N PRO A 73 18.30 -16.69 -10.01
CA PRO A 73 17.20 -17.12 -10.90
C PRO A 73 16.13 -16.04 -11.07
N ASN A 74 15.88 -15.26 -10.02
CA ASN A 74 14.94 -14.14 -10.04
C ASN A 74 15.48 -12.98 -10.88
N LEU A 75 16.78 -12.66 -10.77
CA LEU A 75 17.43 -11.60 -11.55
C LEU A 75 17.35 -11.87 -13.06
N VAL A 76 17.61 -13.12 -13.48
CA VAL A 76 17.50 -13.52 -14.89
C VAL A 76 16.04 -13.53 -15.35
N ALA A 77 15.11 -14.12 -14.58
CA ALA A 77 13.70 -14.17 -14.96
C ALA A 77 13.06 -12.77 -15.08
N ALA A 78 13.43 -11.83 -14.20
CA ALA A 78 12.99 -10.44 -14.25
C ALA A 78 13.50 -9.73 -15.52
N LEU A 79 14.79 -9.87 -15.83
CA LEU A 79 15.41 -9.27 -17.02
C LEU A 79 14.83 -9.82 -18.34
N VAL A 80 14.59 -11.13 -18.41
CA VAL A 80 14.06 -11.78 -19.62
C VAL A 80 12.58 -11.46 -19.84
N LEU A 81 11.80 -11.31 -18.76
CA LEU A 81 10.34 -11.45 -18.86
C LEU A 81 9.51 -10.36 -18.18
N GLU A 82 9.83 -9.96 -16.94
CA GLU A 82 8.97 -9.07 -16.15
C GLU A 82 8.74 -7.71 -16.84
N ALA A 83 9.83 -7.11 -17.33
CA ALA A 83 9.82 -5.89 -18.14
C ALA A 83 8.92 -5.96 -19.38
N THR A 84 8.95 -7.09 -20.08
CA THR A 84 8.24 -7.30 -21.34
C THR A 84 6.76 -7.61 -21.10
N PHE A 85 6.43 -8.33 -20.02
CA PHE A 85 5.11 -8.92 -19.84
C PHE A 85 4.05 -7.93 -19.36
N THR A 86 4.39 -7.06 -18.40
CA THR A 86 3.42 -6.09 -17.86
C THR A 86 3.10 -4.97 -18.85
N ALA A 87 4.09 -4.51 -19.63
CA ALA A 87 3.92 -3.39 -20.56
C ALA A 87 3.27 -3.79 -21.90
N ILE A 88 3.46 -5.02 -22.35
CA ILE A 88 2.97 -5.48 -23.67
C ILE A 88 1.92 -6.55 -23.55
N PHE A 89 2.23 -7.65 -22.86
CA PHE A 89 1.41 -8.85 -22.96
C PHE A 89 0.08 -8.72 -22.22
N VAL A 90 -0.02 -8.00 -21.11
CA VAL A 90 -1.33 -7.81 -20.45
C VAL A 90 -2.33 -7.01 -21.30
N PRO A 91 -2.02 -5.81 -21.84
CA PRO A 91 -2.96 -5.08 -22.69
C PRO A 91 -3.24 -5.78 -24.04
N VAL A 92 -2.22 -6.38 -24.66
CA VAL A 92 -2.38 -7.07 -25.95
C VAL A 92 -3.15 -8.39 -25.79
N LEU A 93 -2.96 -9.13 -24.70
CA LEU A 93 -3.75 -10.33 -24.39
C LEU A 93 -5.21 -9.95 -24.14
N ALA A 94 -5.49 -8.98 -23.26
CA ALA A 94 -6.85 -8.53 -23.00
C ALA A 94 -7.58 -8.09 -24.28
N ARG A 95 -6.88 -7.40 -25.19
CA ARG A 95 -7.43 -7.00 -26.48
C ARG A 95 -7.58 -8.17 -27.46
N ALA A 96 -6.69 -9.16 -27.45
CA ALA A 96 -6.82 -10.37 -28.28
C ALA A 96 -7.98 -11.28 -27.82
N GLU A 97 -8.17 -11.44 -26.51
CA GLU A 97 -9.31 -12.18 -25.94
C GLU A 97 -10.66 -11.50 -26.26
N GLN A 98 -10.65 -10.20 -26.58
CA GLN A 98 -11.82 -9.43 -27.04
C GLN A 98 -11.99 -9.36 -28.57
N SER A 99 -10.91 -9.31 -29.35
CA SER A 99 -10.97 -9.04 -30.79
C SER A 99 -10.88 -10.25 -31.70
N ASP A 100 -10.35 -11.38 -31.21
CA ASP A 100 -9.95 -12.49 -32.08
C ASP A 100 -11.01 -13.61 -32.06
N PRO A 101 -11.42 -14.20 -33.21
CA PRO A 101 -12.53 -15.16 -33.27
C PRO A 101 -12.35 -16.44 -32.45
N ASP A 102 -11.12 -16.75 -32.02
CA ASP A 102 -10.76 -17.88 -31.16
C ASP A 102 -10.60 -17.48 -29.67
N ALA A 103 -11.09 -16.30 -29.29
CA ALA A 103 -10.87 -15.66 -27.99
C ALA A 103 -9.37 -15.61 -27.60
N GLY A 104 -8.50 -15.33 -28.58
CA GLY A 104 -7.06 -15.16 -28.39
C GLY A 104 -6.29 -16.47 -28.16
N ALA A 105 -6.90 -17.65 -28.35
CA ALA A 105 -6.26 -18.94 -28.05
C ALA A 105 -4.95 -19.17 -28.83
N ALA A 106 -4.89 -18.81 -30.12
CA ALA A 106 -3.67 -18.89 -30.93
C ALA A 106 -2.60 -17.89 -30.48
N PHE A 107 -3.00 -16.70 -30.01
CA PHE A 107 -2.09 -15.72 -29.42
C PHE A 107 -1.49 -16.25 -28.11
N VAL A 108 -2.32 -16.78 -27.19
CA VAL A 108 -1.86 -17.42 -25.94
C VAL A 108 -0.90 -18.57 -26.23
N ARG A 109 -1.22 -19.45 -27.20
CA ARG A 109 -0.34 -20.56 -27.59
C ARG A 109 1.00 -20.09 -28.13
N ARG A 110 1.03 -19.08 -29.02
CA ARG A 110 2.29 -18.48 -29.52
C ARG A 110 3.10 -17.85 -28.40
N LEU A 111 2.44 -17.07 -27.53
CA LEU A 111 3.04 -16.41 -26.38
C LEU A 111 3.70 -17.42 -25.43
N VAL A 112 2.96 -18.45 -25.01
CA VAL A 112 3.50 -19.51 -24.13
C VAL A 112 4.62 -20.29 -24.83
N THR A 113 4.48 -20.64 -26.10
CA THR A 113 5.51 -21.40 -26.85
C THR A 113 6.82 -20.62 -26.92
N LEU A 114 6.76 -19.37 -27.41
CA LEU A 114 7.93 -18.52 -27.62
C LEU A 114 8.57 -18.14 -26.29
N THR A 115 7.77 -17.85 -25.26
CA THR A 115 8.26 -17.58 -23.90
C THR A 115 8.93 -18.80 -23.28
N THR A 116 8.34 -19.99 -23.41
CA THR A 116 8.94 -21.22 -22.88
C THR A 116 10.26 -21.53 -23.58
N ALA A 117 10.33 -21.38 -24.90
CA ALA A 117 11.57 -21.56 -25.66
C ALA A 117 12.66 -20.55 -25.22
N LEU A 118 12.31 -19.27 -25.10
CA LEU A 118 13.21 -18.22 -24.61
C LEU A 118 13.71 -18.50 -23.19
N LEU A 119 12.82 -18.93 -22.29
CA LEU A 119 13.17 -19.29 -20.91
C LEU A 119 14.04 -20.54 -20.83
N ILE A 120 13.83 -21.55 -21.68
CA ILE A 120 14.71 -22.73 -21.76
C ILE A 120 16.12 -22.31 -22.20
N VAL A 121 16.24 -21.49 -23.25
CA VAL A 121 17.53 -20.97 -23.72
C VAL A 121 18.20 -20.11 -22.65
N ALA A 122 17.48 -19.18 -22.03
CA ALA A 122 18.00 -18.34 -20.95
C ALA A 122 18.42 -19.16 -19.72
N THR A 123 17.67 -20.22 -19.37
CA THR A 123 18.02 -21.13 -18.27
C THR A 123 19.31 -21.90 -18.59
N ALA A 124 19.41 -22.48 -19.79
CA ALA A 124 20.59 -23.23 -20.23
C ALA A 124 21.85 -22.33 -20.28
N LEU A 125 21.73 -21.12 -20.83
CA LEU A 125 22.81 -20.12 -20.84
C LEU A 125 23.20 -19.69 -19.43
N SER A 126 22.23 -19.50 -18.52
CA SER A 126 22.51 -19.11 -17.14
C SER A 126 23.20 -20.23 -16.36
N VAL A 127 22.77 -21.48 -16.52
CA VAL A 127 23.41 -22.66 -15.91
C VAL A 127 24.83 -22.84 -16.44
N ALA A 128 25.06 -22.66 -17.75
CA ALA A 128 26.41 -22.67 -18.32
C ALA A 128 27.29 -21.52 -17.79
N ALA A 129 26.70 -20.33 -17.59
CA ALA A 129 27.36 -19.15 -17.05
C ALA A 129 27.38 -19.08 -15.52
N ALA A 130 26.95 -20.12 -14.79
CA ALA A 130 26.79 -20.10 -13.33
C ALA A 130 28.00 -19.52 -12.56
N PRO A 131 29.26 -19.95 -12.79
CA PRO A 131 30.41 -19.35 -12.10
C PRO A 131 30.63 -17.88 -12.46
N LEU A 132 30.37 -17.45 -13.70
CA LEU A 132 30.47 -16.06 -14.10
C LEU A 132 29.38 -15.18 -13.45
N LEU A 133 28.15 -15.71 -13.33
CA LEU A 133 27.05 -15.04 -12.64
C LEU A 133 27.29 -14.92 -11.12
N VAL A 134 27.87 -15.94 -10.50
CA VAL A 134 28.26 -15.89 -9.08
C VAL A 134 29.41 -14.91 -8.86
N ARG A 135 30.46 -14.95 -9.68
CA ARG A 135 31.58 -14.00 -9.59
C ARG A 135 31.14 -12.56 -9.87
N LEU A 136 30.14 -12.36 -10.73
CA LEU A 136 29.49 -11.07 -10.93
C LEU A 136 28.73 -10.61 -9.66
N MET A 137 28.12 -11.51 -8.89
CA MET A 137 27.47 -11.16 -7.62
C MET A 137 28.46 -10.91 -6.47
N LEU A 138 29.52 -11.70 -6.39
CA LEU A 138 30.45 -11.73 -5.26
C LEU A 138 31.67 -10.81 -5.41
N GLY A 139 32.01 -10.41 -6.64
CA GLY A 139 33.15 -9.54 -6.92
C GLY A 139 34.45 -10.32 -7.14
N ARG A 140 35.60 -9.68 -6.88
CA ARG A 140 36.92 -10.26 -7.15
C ARG A 140 37.59 -10.93 -5.94
N THR A 141 37.19 -10.53 -4.73
CA THR A 141 37.83 -10.94 -3.45
C THR A 141 36.77 -11.10 -2.34
N PRO A 142 35.80 -12.01 -2.50
CA PRO A 142 34.73 -12.19 -1.52
C PRO A 142 35.20 -12.90 -0.25
N GLN A 143 34.66 -12.49 0.90
CA GLN A 143 34.68 -13.23 2.16
C GLN A 143 33.62 -14.34 2.20
N VAL A 144 32.65 -14.31 1.27
CA VAL A 144 31.64 -15.35 1.07
C VAL A 144 32.24 -16.47 0.21
N ASN A 145 32.07 -17.73 0.62
CA ASN A 145 32.59 -18.90 -0.09
C ASN A 145 32.02 -18.99 -1.52
N GLU A 146 32.85 -18.64 -2.51
CA GLU A 146 32.50 -18.67 -3.94
C GLU A 146 32.21 -20.10 -4.45
N PRO A 147 33.04 -21.14 -4.22
CA PRO A 147 32.75 -22.52 -4.64
C PRO A 147 31.39 -23.04 -4.18
N LEU A 148 30.99 -22.78 -2.93
CA LEU A 148 29.70 -23.17 -2.37
C LEU A 148 28.55 -22.38 -3.00
N THR A 149 28.75 -21.08 -3.26
CA THR A 149 27.78 -20.23 -3.97
C THR A 149 27.58 -20.72 -5.41
N VAL A 150 28.66 -21.18 -6.09
CA VAL A 150 28.59 -21.81 -7.42
C VAL A 150 27.84 -23.16 -7.38
N ALA A 151 28.11 -24.01 -6.39
CA ALA A 151 27.41 -25.28 -6.22
C ALA A 151 25.89 -25.07 -6.00
N PHE A 152 25.50 -24.09 -5.17
CA PHE A 152 24.10 -23.69 -5.04
C PHE A 152 23.54 -23.11 -6.34
N ALA A 153 24.29 -22.25 -7.06
CA ALA A 153 23.81 -21.64 -8.30
C ALA A 153 23.46 -22.69 -9.37
N TYR A 154 24.28 -23.74 -9.55
CA TYR A 154 23.96 -24.84 -10.48
C TYR A 154 22.61 -25.55 -10.18
N LEU A 155 22.21 -25.64 -8.91
CA LEU A 155 20.98 -26.31 -8.48
C LEU A 155 19.76 -25.37 -8.40
N LEU A 156 19.99 -24.07 -8.27
CA LEU A 156 18.94 -23.04 -8.16
C LEU A 156 18.64 -22.35 -9.50
N LEU A 157 19.60 -22.20 -10.41
CA LEU A 157 19.40 -21.59 -11.73
C LEU A 157 18.35 -22.27 -12.63
N PRO A 158 18.08 -23.60 -12.55
CA PRO A 158 16.91 -24.21 -13.19
C PRO A 158 15.55 -23.57 -12.82
N GLN A 159 15.47 -22.84 -11.70
CA GLN A 159 14.27 -22.09 -11.31
C GLN A 159 13.94 -20.93 -12.27
N VAL A 160 14.86 -20.44 -13.12
CA VAL A 160 14.60 -19.37 -14.11
C VAL A 160 13.38 -19.69 -14.97
N LEU A 161 13.30 -20.92 -15.46
CA LEU A 161 12.17 -21.43 -16.23
C LEU A 161 10.86 -21.39 -15.43
N ALA A 162 10.91 -21.81 -14.16
CA ALA A 162 9.74 -21.89 -13.29
C ALA A 162 9.23 -20.50 -12.85
N TYR A 163 10.12 -19.56 -12.51
CA TYR A 163 9.74 -18.17 -12.22
C TYR A 163 9.15 -17.48 -13.45
N GLY A 164 9.79 -17.62 -14.62
CA GLY A 164 9.27 -17.07 -15.87
C GLY A 164 7.88 -17.61 -16.21
N LEU A 165 7.71 -18.94 -16.22
CA LEU A 165 6.41 -19.58 -16.47
C LEU A 165 5.36 -19.19 -15.43
N THR A 166 5.74 -19.07 -14.15
CA THR A 166 4.86 -18.57 -13.07
C THR A 166 4.29 -17.20 -13.45
N SER A 167 5.11 -16.26 -13.88
CA SER A 167 4.67 -14.92 -14.31
C SER A 167 3.73 -14.96 -15.51
N VAL A 168 4.02 -15.77 -16.55
CA VAL A 168 3.12 -15.96 -17.70
C VAL A 168 1.77 -16.50 -17.27
N PHE A 169 1.78 -17.55 -16.45
CA PHE A 169 0.57 -18.25 -16.03
C PHE A 169 -0.28 -17.39 -15.09
N MET A 170 0.35 -16.62 -14.20
CA MET A 170 -0.36 -15.62 -13.39
C MET A 170 -1.04 -14.55 -14.26
N ALA A 171 -0.35 -14.03 -15.28
CA ALA A 171 -0.94 -13.01 -16.16
C ALA A 171 -2.14 -13.54 -16.95
N ILE A 172 -2.05 -14.73 -17.56
CA ILE A 172 -3.16 -15.36 -18.31
C ILE A 172 -4.35 -15.68 -17.39
N LEU A 173 -4.10 -16.12 -16.16
CA LEU A 173 -5.17 -16.39 -15.19
C LEU A 173 -5.81 -15.08 -14.68
N ASN A 174 -5.01 -14.01 -14.53
CA ASN A 174 -5.50 -12.71 -14.08
C ASN A 174 -6.34 -11.99 -15.16
N THR A 175 -6.00 -12.03 -16.47
CA THR A 175 -6.90 -11.49 -17.52
C THR A 175 -8.22 -12.23 -17.57
N ARG A 176 -8.21 -13.55 -17.30
CA ARG A 176 -9.41 -14.40 -17.20
C ARG A 176 -10.16 -14.31 -15.86
N ASN A 177 -9.80 -13.37 -14.97
CA ASN A 177 -10.38 -13.14 -13.65
C ASN A 177 -10.31 -14.35 -12.67
N VAL A 178 -9.27 -15.19 -12.80
CA VAL A 178 -9.05 -16.43 -12.02
C VAL A 178 -7.98 -16.21 -10.94
N PHE A 179 -8.31 -15.36 -9.96
CA PHE A 179 -7.35 -14.83 -8.98
C PHE A 179 -6.96 -15.78 -7.83
N GLY A 180 -7.77 -16.80 -7.53
CA GLY A 180 -7.52 -17.70 -6.40
C GLY A 180 -6.16 -18.44 -6.51
N PRO A 181 -5.92 -19.21 -7.59
CA PRO A 181 -4.66 -19.91 -7.80
C PRO A 181 -3.43 -18.98 -7.87
N THR A 182 -3.58 -17.77 -8.41
CA THR A 182 -2.48 -16.81 -8.53
C THR A 182 -2.05 -16.25 -7.17
N ALA A 183 -3.00 -15.99 -6.26
CA ALA A 183 -2.70 -15.58 -4.89
C ALA A 183 -2.15 -16.71 -4.00
N TRP A 184 -2.56 -17.97 -4.22
CA TRP A 184 -2.13 -19.11 -3.39
C TRP A 184 -0.83 -19.79 -3.84
N ALA A 185 -0.43 -19.68 -5.11
CA ALA A 185 0.77 -20.35 -5.61
C ALA A 185 2.07 -20.00 -4.83
N PRO A 186 2.34 -18.72 -4.46
CA PRO A 186 3.49 -18.37 -3.62
C PRO A 186 3.46 -18.99 -2.20
N VAL A 187 2.27 -19.21 -1.63
CA VAL A 187 2.11 -19.90 -0.33
C VAL A 187 2.62 -21.34 -0.43
N VAL A 188 2.32 -22.03 -1.54
CA VAL A 188 2.76 -23.42 -1.77
C VAL A 188 4.29 -23.51 -1.88
N ASN A 189 4.95 -22.57 -2.56
CA ASN A 189 6.42 -22.48 -2.59
C ASN A 189 7.00 -22.33 -1.17
N ASN A 190 6.43 -21.45 -0.34
CA ASN A 190 6.89 -21.25 1.04
C ASN A 190 6.64 -22.48 1.92
N VAL A 191 5.50 -23.16 1.79
CA VAL A 191 5.21 -24.41 2.53
C VAL A 191 6.16 -25.54 2.13
N VAL A 192 6.44 -25.72 0.84
CA VAL A 192 7.44 -26.71 0.37
C VAL A 192 8.84 -26.37 0.87
N ALA A 193 9.21 -25.08 0.92
CA ALA A 193 10.49 -24.65 1.47
C ALA A 193 10.59 -24.83 3.00
N LEU A 194 9.51 -24.59 3.75
CA LEU A 194 9.45 -24.88 5.19
C LEU A 194 9.56 -26.40 5.46
N ALA A 195 8.87 -27.23 4.67
CA ALA A 195 9.03 -28.68 4.71
C ALA A 195 10.47 -29.12 4.33
N THR A 196 11.09 -28.45 3.36
CA THR A 196 12.51 -28.67 3.00
C THR A 196 13.45 -28.38 4.17
N LEU A 197 13.22 -27.29 4.91
CA LEU A 197 14.01 -26.94 6.09
C LEU A 197 13.80 -27.93 7.25
N ALA A 198 12.58 -28.44 7.43
CA ALA A 198 12.31 -29.52 8.39
C ALA A 198 13.03 -30.82 8.01
N VAL A 199 13.03 -31.21 6.72
CA VAL A 199 13.79 -32.38 6.24
C VAL A 199 15.30 -32.16 6.38
N TYR A 200 15.81 -30.95 6.09
CA TYR A 200 17.22 -30.60 6.28
C TYR A 200 17.66 -30.78 7.74
N ALA A 201 16.81 -30.40 8.71
CA ALA A 201 17.09 -30.58 10.13
C ALA A 201 17.08 -32.07 10.57
N LEU A 202 16.31 -32.93 9.89
CA LEU A 202 16.23 -34.37 10.16
C LEU A 202 17.35 -35.19 9.49
N VAL A 203 18.01 -34.65 8.45
CA VAL A 203 19.12 -35.32 7.76
C VAL A 203 20.39 -35.21 8.61
N PRO A 204 21.12 -36.31 8.89
CA PRO A 204 22.36 -36.26 9.66
C PRO A 204 23.55 -35.74 8.84
N GLY A 205 24.61 -35.33 9.55
CA GLY A 205 25.84 -34.76 8.98
C GLY A 205 25.85 -33.23 8.98
N GLU A 206 27.03 -32.65 8.71
CA GLU A 206 27.26 -31.20 8.70
C GLU A 206 27.54 -30.68 7.29
N LEU A 207 27.29 -29.38 7.07
CA LEU A 207 27.60 -28.74 5.80
C LEU A 207 29.04 -28.21 5.81
N SER A 208 30.01 -29.11 5.68
CA SER A 208 31.42 -28.71 5.62
C SER A 208 31.63 -27.67 4.52
N VAL A 209 32.19 -26.52 4.91
CA VAL A 209 32.43 -25.37 4.03
C VAL A 209 33.52 -25.67 3.01
N ASP A 210 34.39 -26.64 3.30
CA ASP A 210 35.39 -27.20 2.39
C ASP A 210 35.54 -28.72 2.63
N PRO A 211 35.81 -29.57 1.61
CA PRO A 211 35.59 -29.34 0.19
C PRO A 211 34.14 -29.65 -0.21
N VAL A 212 33.50 -28.70 -0.90
CA VAL A 212 32.09 -28.77 -1.30
C VAL A 212 31.87 -29.88 -2.34
N ARG A 213 31.30 -31.00 -1.91
CA ARG A 213 30.89 -32.10 -2.80
C ARG A 213 29.43 -31.94 -3.21
N MET A 214 29.16 -32.01 -4.52
CA MET A 214 27.80 -31.92 -5.07
C MET A 214 26.87 -33.06 -4.60
N GLY A 215 27.44 -34.17 -4.10
CA GLY A 215 26.73 -35.27 -3.46
C GLY A 215 26.42 -35.08 -1.97
N ASN A 216 26.71 -33.92 -1.36
CA ASN A 216 26.37 -33.66 0.04
C ASN A 216 24.83 -33.64 0.21
N ALA A 217 24.31 -34.57 1.00
CA ALA A 217 22.87 -34.76 1.20
C ALA A 217 22.16 -33.49 1.70
N LYS A 218 22.76 -32.73 2.63
CA LYS A 218 22.17 -31.47 3.13
C LYS A 218 22.18 -30.36 2.08
N LEU A 219 23.23 -30.27 1.27
CA LEU A 219 23.31 -29.32 0.15
C LEU A 219 22.20 -29.60 -0.87
N LEU A 220 22.09 -30.88 -1.27
CA LEU A 220 21.06 -31.35 -2.20
C LEU A 220 19.65 -31.15 -1.66
N VAL A 221 19.37 -31.53 -0.41
CA VAL A 221 18.04 -31.33 0.22
C VAL A 221 17.64 -29.87 0.19
N LEU A 222 18.50 -28.95 0.62
CA LEU A 222 18.19 -27.52 0.64
C LEU A 222 17.94 -26.97 -0.77
N ALA A 223 18.84 -27.24 -1.72
CA ALA A 223 18.78 -26.65 -3.05
C ALA A 223 17.71 -27.29 -3.94
N VAL A 224 17.61 -28.62 -3.95
CA VAL A 224 16.57 -29.33 -4.72
C VAL A 224 15.19 -29.10 -4.11
N GLY A 225 15.04 -29.08 -2.79
CA GLY A 225 13.75 -28.82 -2.13
C GLY A 225 13.26 -27.37 -2.31
N THR A 226 14.16 -26.38 -2.28
CA THR A 226 13.78 -25.00 -2.61
C THR A 226 13.47 -24.82 -4.10
N THR A 227 14.20 -25.47 -5.00
CA THR A 227 13.84 -25.55 -6.44
C THR A 227 12.48 -26.23 -6.65
N LEU A 228 12.22 -27.33 -5.94
CA LEU A 228 10.92 -28.03 -5.97
C LEU A 228 9.77 -27.12 -5.53
N GLY A 229 9.97 -26.21 -4.57
CA GLY A 229 8.99 -25.19 -4.19
C GLY A 229 8.62 -24.24 -5.33
N VAL A 230 9.60 -23.81 -6.15
CA VAL A 230 9.37 -22.95 -7.31
C VAL A 230 8.69 -23.71 -8.46
N PHE A 231 9.01 -25.00 -8.65
CA PHE A 231 8.26 -25.84 -9.59
C PHE A 231 6.84 -26.17 -9.09
N ALA A 232 6.63 -26.32 -7.77
CA ALA A 232 5.31 -26.59 -7.19
C ALA A 232 4.33 -25.42 -7.37
N GLN A 233 4.75 -24.17 -7.14
CA GLN A 233 3.91 -23.00 -7.45
C GLN A 233 3.55 -22.94 -8.95
N THR A 234 4.50 -23.28 -9.83
CA THR A 234 4.27 -23.32 -11.28
C THR A 234 3.26 -24.43 -11.64
N GLY A 235 3.33 -25.58 -10.97
CA GLY A 235 2.40 -26.70 -11.10
C GLY A 235 0.96 -26.36 -10.68
N VAL A 236 0.78 -25.60 -9.59
CA VAL A 236 -0.55 -25.11 -9.16
C VAL A 236 -1.20 -24.25 -10.25
N LEU A 237 -0.43 -23.35 -10.86
CA LEU A 237 -0.91 -22.49 -11.94
C LEU A 237 -1.16 -23.27 -13.25
N LEU A 238 -0.33 -24.27 -13.55
CA LEU A 238 -0.53 -25.17 -14.69
C LEU A 238 -1.82 -26.02 -14.54
N VAL A 239 -2.12 -26.51 -13.33
CA VAL A 239 -3.39 -27.19 -13.03
C VAL A 239 -4.56 -26.23 -13.14
N ALA A 240 -4.41 -24.98 -12.69
CA ALA A 240 -5.44 -23.95 -12.89
C ALA A 240 -5.70 -23.67 -14.38
N LEU A 241 -4.67 -23.46 -15.20
CA LEU A 241 -4.81 -23.26 -16.65
C LEU A 241 -5.51 -24.43 -17.35
N ARG A 242 -5.18 -25.68 -16.98
CA ARG A 242 -5.87 -26.88 -17.49
C ARG A 242 -7.35 -26.90 -17.08
N ARG A 243 -7.68 -26.58 -15.82
CA ARG A 243 -9.09 -26.43 -15.37
C ARG A 243 -9.81 -25.30 -16.11
N GLN A 244 -9.10 -24.24 -16.51
CA GLN A 244 -9.62 -23.14 -17.32
C GLN A 244 -9.69 -23.44 -18.82
N HIS A 245 -9.40 -24.68 -19.24
CA HIS A 245 -9.45 -25.15 -20.63
C HIS A 245 -8.55 -24.32 -21.57
N VAL A 246 -7.42 -23.83 -21.06
CA VAL A 246 -6.40 -23.16 -21.89
C VAL A 246 -5.58 -24.21 -22.63
N ASP A 247 -5.66 -24.21 -23.95
CA ASP A 247 -4.82 -25.06 -24.80
C ASP A 247 -3.36 -24.59 -24.73
N LEU A 248 -2.48 -25.42 -24.18
CA LEU A 248 -1.04 -25.17 -24.08
C LEU A 248 -0.24 -25.91 -25.16
N ARG A 249 -0.90 -26.38 -26.22
CA ARG A 249 -0.26 -27.05 -27.36
C ARG A 249 0.69 -26.07 -28.06
N PRO A 250 1.96 -26.44 -28.32
CA PRO A 250 2.90 -25.57 -29.01
C PRO A 250 2.34 -24.98 -30.31
N LEU A 251 2.71 -23.74 -30.60
CA LEU A 251 2.38 -23.03 -31.83
C LEU A 251 3.48 -21.99 -32.09
N TRP A 252 4.30 -22.21 -33.12
CA TRP A 252 5.36 -21.28 -33.48
C TRP A 252 4.83 -20.10 -34.30
N GLY A 253 5.52 -18.95 -34.21
CA GLY A 253 5.21 -17.73 -34.96
C GLY A 253 5.24 -16.48 -34.10
N ILE A 254 5.81 -15.40 -34.64
CA ILE A 254 5.84 -14.07 -34.00
C ILE A 254 4.66 -13.26 -34.51
N ASP A 255 3.81 -12.80 -33.60
CA ASP A 255 2.65 -11.98 -33.98
C ASP A 255 3.06 -10.55 -34.39
N GLN A 256 2.39 -9.96 -35.39
CA GLN A 256 2.64 -8.57 -35.77
C GLN A 256 2.30 -7.57 -34.64
N ARG A 257 1.32 -7.88 -33.77
CA ARG A 257 0.97 -7.04 -32.62
C ARG A 257 2.19 -6.89 -31.69
N LEU A 258 2.93 -7.97 -31.46
CA LEU A 258 4.12 -7.96 -30.60
C LEU A 258 5.24 -7.06 -31.13
N LYS A 259 5.41 -6.94 -32.46
CA LYS A 259 6.39 -6.03 -33.06
C LYS A 259 6.08 -4.55 -32.78
N ARG A 260 4.79 -4.16 -32.68
CA ARG A 260 4.38 -2.75 -32.51
C ARG A 260 4.75 -2.15 -31.15
N PHE A 261 4.96 -2.98 -30.14
CA PHE A 261 5.32 -2.54 -28.79
C PHE A 261 6.80 -2.72 -28.43
N GLY A 262 7.64 -3.15 -29.38
CA GLY A 262 9.07 -3.43 -29.12
C GLY A 262 9.85 -2.27 -28.50
N THR A 263 9.51 -1.02 -28.84
CA THR A 263 10.11 0.18 -28.26
C THR A 263 9.79 0.34 -26.77
N MET A 264 8.59 -0.06 -26.33
CA MET A 264 8.21 -0.08 -24.91
C MET A 264 8.85 -1.26 -24.17
N ALA A 265 9.02 -2.43 -24.81
CA ALA A 265 9.83 -3.52 -24.23
C ALA A 265 11.25 -3.04 -23.94
N ALA A 266 11.93 -2.42 -24.92
CA ALA A 266 13.31 -1.96 -24.77
C ALA A 266 13.46 -0.95 -23.62
N ALA A 267 12.51 -0.01 -23.48
CA ALA A 267 12.47 0.94 -22.37
C ALA A 267 12.36 0.25 -21.00
N MET A 268 11.48 -0.75 -20.86
CA MET A 268 11.30 -1.49 -19.61
C MET A 268 12.48 -2.44 -19.30
N VAL A 269 13.06 -3.09 -20.32
CA VAL A 269 14.25 -3.94 -20.16
C VAL A 269 15.44 -3.09 -19.72
N LEU A 270 15.59 -1.87 -20.27
CA LEU A 270 16.60 -0.90 -19.83
C LEU A 270 16.37 -0.44 -18.38
N TYR A 271 15.12 -0.15 -18.00
CA TYR A 271 14.77 0.18 -16.61
C TYR A 271 15.20 -0.94 -15.64
N VAL A 272 14.88 -2.20 -15.97
CA VAL A 272 15.25 -3.37 -15.14
C VAL A 272 16.77 -3.57 -15.12
N LEU A 273 17.46 -3.44 -16.26
CA LEU A 273 18.92 -3.57 -16.32
C LEU A 273 19.64 -2.54 -15.43
N ILE A 274 19.16 -1.29 -15.43
CA ILE A 274 19.68 -0.21 -14.57
C ILE A 274 19.39 -0.50 -13.08
N SER A 275 18.24 -1.10 -12.73
CA SER A 275 17.98 -1.47 -11.33
C SER A 275 18.85 -2.66 -10.88
N GLN A 276 19.07 -3.67 -11.74
CA GLN A 276 19.90 -4.81 -11.36
C GLN A 276 21.38 -4.43 -11.19
N LEU A 277 21.92 -3.46 -11.95
CA LEU A 277 23.29 -2.98 -11.76
C LEU A 277 23.53 -2.46 -10.32
N GLY A 278 22.56 -1.72 -9.77
CA GLY A 278 22.61 -1.23 -8.38
C GLY A 278 22.39 -2.31 -7.31
N LEU A 279 21.90 -3.50 -7.69
CA LEU A 279 21.82 -4.69 -6.82
C LEU A 279 23.14 -5.48 -6.89
N VAL A 280 23.70 -5.67 -8.09
CA VAL A 280 24.99 -6.31 -8.33
C VAL A 280 26.11 -5.62 -7.53
N VAL A 281 26.27 -4.30 -7.68
CA VAL A 281 27.31 -3.54 -6.95
C VAL A 281 27.11 -3.59 -5.44
N GLY A 282 25.85 -3.58 -4.97
CA GLY A 282 25.52 -3.74 -3.55
C GLY A 282 25.95 -5.10 -3.00
N ASN A 283 25.61 -6.19 -3.69
CA ASN A 283 26.03 -7.54 -3.28
C ASN A 283 27.55 -7.69 -3.28
N GLN A 284 28.26 -7.21 -4.31
CA GLN A 284 29.72 -7.28 -4.39
C GLN A 284 30.40 -6.63 -3.18
N ILE A 285 29.96 -5.43 -2.79
CA ILE A 285 30.57 -4.67 -1.69
C ILE A 285 30.18 -5.28 -0.33
N ALA A 286 28.98 -5.85 -0.21
CA ALA A 286 28.59 -6.61 0.97
C ALA A 286 29.42 -7.89 1.13
N SER A 287 29.70 -8.62 0.05
CA SER A 287 30.48 -9.88 0.09
C SER A 287 31.98 -9.68 0.23
N THR A 288 32.55 -8.55 -0.22
CA THR A 288 33.96 -8.22 0.06
C THR A 288 34.18 -7.72 1.47
N ALA A 289 33.18 -7.08 2.10
CA ALA A 289 33.28 -6.57 3.46
C ALA A 289 33.13 -7.66 4.54
N ALA A 290 32.14 -8.55 4.43
CA ALA A 290 31.91 -9.58 5.44
C ALA A 290 31.27 -10.86 4.86
N ALA A 291 31.62 -12.02 5.43
CA ALA A 291 31.03 -13.30 5.05
C ALA A 291 29.50 -13.36 5.31
N SER A 292 28.99 -12.61 6.29
CA SER A 292 27.56 -12.44 6.58
C SER A 292 26.90 -11.27 5.84
N GLY A 293 27.67 -10.43 5.14
CA GLY A 293 27.23 -9.14 4.59
C GLY A 293 26.03 -9.23 3.65
N PRO A 294 26.03 -10.09 2.61
CA PRO A 294 24.90 -10.20 1.67
C PRO A 294 23.61 -10.70 2.32
N ALA A 295 23.69 -11.62 3.30
CA ALA A 295 22.52 -12.04 4.08
C ALA A 295 21.97 -10.87 4.92
N ILE A 296 22.84 -10.16 5.64
CA ILE A 296 22.46 -9.00 6.49
C ILE A 296 21.78 -7.91 5.65
N TYR A 297 22.36 -7.53 4.50
CA TYR A 297 21.80 -6.53 3.61
C TYR A 297 20.43 -6.95 3.03
N ASN A 298 20.30 -8.19 2.57
CA ASN A 298 19.04 -8.74 2.03
C ASN A 298 17.94 -8.86 3.11
N TYR A 299 18.28 -9.37 4.29
CA TYR A 299 17.32 -9.55 5.39
C TYR A 299 16.88 -8.22 6.00
N THR A 300 17.77 -7.22 6.05
CA THR A 300 17.42 -5.83 6.37
C THR A 300 16.34 -5.32 5.41
N TRP A 301 16.58 -5.45 4.10
CA TRP A 301 15.62 -5.00 3.08
C TRP A 301 14.26 -5.73 3.16
N LEU A 302 14.27 -7.02 3.48
CA LEU A 302 13.06 -7.81 3.66
C LEU A 302 12.23 -7.34 4.87
N VAL A 303 12.87 -7.12 6.03
CA VAL A 303 12.20 -6.58 7.24
C VAL A 303 11.59 -5.20 6.96
N LEU A 304 12.28 -4.33 6.22
CA LEU A 304 11.76 -3.04 5.77
C LEU A 304 10.54 -3.20 4.85
N MET A 305 10.54 -4.18 3.93
CA MET A 305 9.42 -4.43 3.02
C MET A 305 8.12 -4.92 3.69
N LEU A 306 8.14 -5.32 4.97
CA LEU A 306 6.93 -5.77 5.69
C LEU A 306 5.91 -4.63 5.91
N PRO A 307 6.21 -3.53 6.64
CA PRO A 307 5.25 -2.44 6.84
C PRO A 307 4.86 -1.75 5.54
N PHE A 308 5.81 -1.51 4.63
CA PHE A 308 5.48 -0.95 3.30
C PHE A 308 4.55 -1.87 2.51
N GLY A 309 4.75 -3.19 2.61
CA GLY A 309 3.92 -4.20 1.97
C GLY A 309 2.46 -4.20 2.43
N MET A 310 2.17 -3.72 3.65
CA MET A 310 0.79 -3.56 4.14
C MET A 310 0.23 -2.17 3.86
N ILE A 311 1.03 -1.11 3.99
CA ILE A 311 0.56 0.29 3.97
C ILE A 311 0.75 0.95 2.61
N GLY A 312 1.96 0.92 2.06
CA GLY A 312 2.26 1.54 0.77
C GLY A 312 1.50 0.86 -0.38
N VAL A 313 1.32 -0.46 -0.31
CA VAL A 313 0.52 -1.20 -1.30
C VAL A 313 -0.97 -0.89 -1.17
N THR A 314 -1.53 -0.78 0.04
CA THR A 314 -2.97 -0.49 0.19
C THR A 314 -3.32 0.95 -0.19
N VAL A 315 -2.51 1.94 0.20
CA VAL A 315 -2.66 3.32 -0.29
C VAL A 315 -2.59 3.36 -1.83
N LEU A 316 -1.61 2.66 -2.41
CA LEU A 316 -1.49 2.56 -3.87
C LEU A 316 -2.74 1.90 -4.51
N THR A 317 -3.27 0.81 -3.97
CA THR A 317 -4.46 0.13 -4.51
C THR A 317 -5.72 1.02 -4.45
N VAL A 318 -5.89 1.82 -3.40
CA VAL A 318 -7.02 2.75 -3.27
C VAL A 318 -6.88 3.96 -4.20
N VAL A 319 -5.66 4.46 -4.38
CA VAL A 319 -5.39 5.69 -5.13
C VAL A 319 -5.24 5.44 -6.65
N MET A 320 -4.70 4.30 -7.06
CA MET A 320 -4.39 4.00 -8.46
C MET A 320 -5.61 4.09 -9.41
N PRO A 321 -6.82 3.58 -9.07
CA PRO A 321 -7.99 3.73 -9.94
C PRO A 321 -8.40 5.19 -10.15
N ARG A 322 -8.30 6.02 -9.11
CA ARG A 322 -8.59 7.47 -9.16
C ARG A 322 -7.56 8.20 -10.02
N LEU A 323 -6.27 8.01 -9.72
CA LEU A 323 -5.17 8.59 -10.52
C LEU A 323 -5.26 8.16 -11.99
N SER A 324 -5.57 6.90 -12.29
CA SER A 324 -5.66 6.41 -13.67
C SER A 324 -6.85 7.00 -14.42
N ARG A 325 -8.02 7.15 -13.77
CA ARG A 325 -9.20 7.80 -14.35
C ARG A 325 -8.92 9.29 -14.61
N ASN A 326 -8.40 9.99 -13.60
CA ASN A 326 -8.16 11.43 -13.65
C ASN A 326 -7.02 11.80 -14.61
N ALA A 327 -6.01 10.92 -14.76
CA ALA A 327 -4.96 11.07 -15.78
C ALA A 327 -5.49 10.80 -17.21
N ALA A 328 -6.37 9.81 -17.40
CA ALA A 328 -6.99 9.51 -18.70
C ALA A 328 -7.99 10.60 -19.15
N ALA A 329 -8.62 11.30 -18.20
CA ALA A 329 -9.44 12.50 -18.45
C ALA A 329 -8.62 13.81 -18.57
N ASP A 330 -7.28 13.72 -18.45
CA ASP A 330 -6.33 14.85 -18.38
C ASP A 330 -6.61 15.91 -17.28
N ASP A 331 -7.46 15.59 -16.29
CA ASP A 331 -7.73 16.47 -15.14
C ASP A 331 -6.53 16.48 -14.19
N THR A 332 -5.59 17.35 -14.55
CA THR A 332 -4.37 17.62 -13.81
C THR A 332 -4.66 18.18 -12.41
N ARG A 333 -5.82 18.81 -12.14
CA ARG A 333 -6.18 19.27 -10.78
C ARG A 333 -6.60 18.11 -9.89
N ALA A 334 -7.45 17.21 -10.40
CA ALA A 334 -7.84 16.00 -9.67
C ALA A 334 -6.63 15.07 -9.43
N VAL A 335 -5.75 14.90 -10.43
CA VAL A 335 -4.47 14.16 -10.28
C VAL A 335 -3.59 14.77 -9.19
N LEU A 336 -3.48 16.09 -9.11
CA LEU A 336 -2.71 16.77 -8.05
C LEU A 336 -3.35 16.58 -6.66
N ALA A 337 -4.68 16.63 -6.55
CA ALA A 337 -5.38 16.41 -5.30
C ALA A 337 -5.22 14.96 -4.79
N ASP A 338 -5.42 13.97 -5.66
CA ASP A 338 -5.21 12.55 -5.37
C ASP A 338 -3.76 12.26 -4.96
N LEU A 339 -2.78 12.84 -5.69
CA LEU A 339 -1.36 12.68 -5.37
C LEU A 339 -0.99 13.33 -4.03
N SER A 340 -1.51 14.53 -3.72
CA SER A 340 -1.28 15.19 -2.42
C SER A 340 -1.86 14.35 -1.28
N LEU A 341 -3.09 13.84 -1.43
CA LEU A 341 -3.74 12.94 -0.47
C LEU A 341 -2.94 11.64 -0.27
N ALA A 342 -2.55 10.96 -1.36
CA ALA A 342 -1.77 9.72 -1.31
C ALA A 342 -0.40 9.91 -0.65
N THR A 343 0.29 11.00 -1.01
CA THR A 343 1.56 11.42 -0.40
C THR A 343 1.38 11.66 1.10
N ARG A 344 0.33 12.39 1.49
CA ARG A 344 0.02 12.70 2.88
C ARG A 344 -0.28 11.44 3.70
N LEU A 345 -1.14 10.56 3.21
CA LEU A 345 -1.49 9.29 3.87
C LEU A 345 -0.27 8.38 4.02
N THR A 346 0.54 8.23 2.97
CA THR A 346 1.79 7.44 2.99
C THR A 346 2.80 8.00 3.98
N LEU A 347 3.00 9.32 4.03
CA LEU A 347 3.95 9.93 4.95
C LEU A 347 3.47 9.87 6.40
N ILE A 348 2.19 10.17 6.67
CA ILE A 348 1.60 10.10 8.02
C ILE A 348 1.75 8.70 8.63
N THR A 349 1.63 7.65 7.82
CA THR A 349 1.68 6.26 8.29
C THR A 349 3.09 5.68 8.33
N LEU A 350 3.97 6.00 7.37
CA LEU A 350 5.34 5.48 7.36
C LEU A 350 6.28 6.22 8.33
N ILE A 351 6.11 7.53 8.58
CA ILE A 351 7.02 8.30 9.45
C ILE A 351 7.10 7.73 10.89
N PRO A 352 5.98 7.41 11.58
CA PRO A 352 6.03 6.77 12.90
C PRO A 352 6.69 5.40 12.89
N ILE A 353 6.47 4.61 11.83
CA ILE A 353 7.06 3.27 11.67
C ILE A 353 8.57 3.38 11.45
N VAL A 354 9.04 4.31 10.63
CA VAL A 354 10.46 4.59 10.45
C VAL A 354 11.11 4.94 11.79
N ALA A 355 10.52 5.84 12.57
CA ALA A 355 11.06 6.19 13.88
C ALA A 355 11.12 4.98 14.83
N PHE A 356 10.08 4.13 14.84
CA PHE A 356 10.06 2.90 15.63
C PHE A 356 11.15 1.91 15.18
N MET A 357 11.35 1.72 13.87
CA MET A 357 12.39 0.84 13.34
C MET A 357 13.81 1.39 13.55
N THR A 358 14.00 2.72 13.56
CA THR A 358 15.28 3.35 13.90
C THR A 358 15.65 3.17 15.37
N VAL A 359 14.69 3.28 16.31
CA VAL A 359 14.96 3.10 17.75
C VAL A 359 14.99 1.63 18.15
N GLY A 360 14.04 0.84 17.64
CA GLY A 360 13.88 -0.58 17.93
C GLY A 360 14.80 -1.51 17.14
N GLY A 361 15.49 -1.02 16.09
CA GLY A 361 16.27 -1.84 15.15
C GLY A 361 17.14 -2.93 15.79
N PRO A 362 18.02 -2.62 16.77
CA PRO A 362 18.81 -3.62 17.49
C PRO A 362 17.95 -4.73 18.13
N ALA A 363 16.84 -4.36 18.78
CA ALA A 363 15.90 -5.32 19.35
C ALA A 363 15.10 -6.08 18.28
N MET A 364 14.84 -5.50 17.10
CA MET A 364 14.26 -6.23 15.95
C MET A 364 15.22 -7.28 15.39
N GLY A 365 16.52 -6.97 15.34
CA GLY A 365 17.57 -7.93 14.99
C GLY A 365 17.53 -9.16 15.90
N SER A 366 17.72 -8.96 17.21
CA SER A 366 17.70 -10.05 18.20
C SER A 366 16.34 -10.76 18.28
N ALA A 367 15.22 -10.04 18.28
CA ALA A 367 13.88 -10.64 18.39
C ALA A 367 13.50 -11.56 17.21
N LEU A 368 14.07 -11.32 16.03
CA LEU A 368 13.69 -12.01 14.79
C LEU A 368 14.76 -12.96 14.26
N PHE A 369 16.05 -12.75 14.58
CA PHE A 369 17.16 -13.50 13.99
C PHE A 369 18.20 -14.04 14.98
N ALA A 370 18.20 -13.69 16.28
CA ALA A 370 19.09 -14.32 17.26
C ALA A 370 18.56 -15.71 17.68
N TYR A 371 18.60 -16.66 16.74
CA TYR A 371 18.18 -18.04 16.93
C TYR A 371 19.12 -18.99 16.18
N GLY A 372 19.40 -20.15 16.77
CA GLY A 372 20.24 -21.18 16.16
C GLY A 372 21.63 -20.66 15.77
N HIS A 373 22.11 -21.08 14.60
CA HIS A 373 23.46 -20.76 14.10
C HIS A 373 23.63 -19.32 13.59
N PHE A 374 22.58 -18.48 13.60
CA PHE A 374 22.70 -17.08 13.15
C PHE A 374 23.31 -16.15 14.21
N GLY A 375 23.30 -16.54 15.49
CA GLY A 375 24.02 -15.87 16.58
C GLY A 375 23.50 -14.49 16.98
N ASP A 376 23.77 -14.09 18.23
CA ASP A 376 23.42 -12.74 18.72
C ASP A 376 24.21 -11.63 18.01
N VAL A 377 25.43 -11.94 17.55
CA VAL A 377 26.36 -10.98 16.93
C VAL A 377 25.87 -10.53 15.55
N ASP A 378 25.67 -11.44 14.60
CA ASP A 378 25.13 -11.09 13.26
C ASP A 378 23.67 -10.61 13.34
N ALA A 379 22.87 -11.08 14.32
CA ALA A 379 21.57 -10.50 14.62
C ALA A 379 21.66 -9.04 15.12
N GLY A 380 22.70 -8.70 15.90
CA GLY A 380 23.01 -7.32 16.31
C GLY A 380 23.40 -6.43 15.13
N TYR A 381 24.29 -6.90 14.25
CA TYR A 381 24.65 -6.21 13.01
C TYR A 381 23.43 -5.99 12.09
N LEU A 382 22.55 -6.99 11.97
CA LEU A 382 21.28 -6.88 11.26
C LEU A 382 20.36 -5.83 11.89
N GLY A 383 20.28 -5.77 13.22
CA GLY A 383 19.50 -4.76 13.93
C GLY A 383 20.04 -3.34 13.76
N ALA A 384 21.35 -3.16 13.72
CA ALA A 384 22.00 -1.90 13.37
C ALA A 384 21.73 -1.50 11.91
N ALA A 385 21.80 -2.46 10.97
CA ALA A 385 21.48 -2.24 9.57
C ALA A 385 20.01 -1.82 9.36
N ILE A 386 19.06 -2.43 10.08
CA ILE A 386 17.65 -2.01 10.13
C ILE A 386 17.54 -0.56 10.62
N ALA A 387 18.21 -0.20 11.73
CA ALA A 387 18.13 1.14 12.30
C ALA A 387 18.62 2.24 11.35
N LEU A 388 19.76 1.99 10.68
CA LEU A 388 20.36 2.88 9.67
C LEU A 388 19.52 3.00 8.40
N SER A 389 18.87 1.90 7.99
CA SER A 389 18.18 1.79 6.70
C SER A 389 16.69 2.17 6.76
N ALA A 390 16.09 2.22 7.95
CA ALA A 390 14.66 2.44 8.19
C ALA A 390 14.06 3.59 7.36
N PHE A 391 14.73 4.74 7.32
CA PHE A 391 14.23 5.93 6.63
C PHE A 391 13.97 5.70 5.13
N THR A 392 14.60 4.71 4.48
CA THR A 392 14.42 4.37 3.06
C THR A 392 12.96 4.16 2.68
N LEU A 393 12.12 3.70 3.62
CA LEU A 393 10.69 3.46 3.38
C LEU A 393 9.94 4.70 2.91
N ILE A 394 10.34 5.88 3.40
CA ILE A 394 9.73 7.16 3.03
C ILE A 394 9.96 7.49 1.55
N PRO A 395 11.21 7.70 1.06
CA PRO A 395 11.44 8.02 -0.34
C PRO A 395 11.12 6.86 -1.29
N TYR A 396 11.24 5.60 -0.85
CA TYR A 396 10.81 4.44 -1.64
C TYR A 396 9.29 4.51 -1.95
N GLY A 397 8.47 4.82 -0.94
CA GLY A 397 7.04 5.03 -1.13
C GLY A 397 6.71 6.22 -2.02
N LEU A 398 7.43 7.34 -1.86
CA LEU A 398 7.26 8.52 -2.72
C LEU A 398 7.59 8.23 -4.19
N VAL A 399 8.72 7.54 -4.46
CA VAL A 399 9.09 7.13 -5.83
C VAL A 399 8.02 6.22 -6.44
N LEU A 400 7.51 5.24 -5.68
CA LEU A 400 6.47 4.34 -6.19
C LEU A 400 5.14 5.06 -6.50
N LEU A 401 4.75 6.09 -5.73
CA LEU A 401 3.60 6.95 -6.05
C LEU A 401 3.87 7.79 -7.32
N GLN A 402 5.05 8.41 -7.43
CA GLN A 402 5.44 9.24 -8.58
C GLN A 402 5.47 8.43 -9.88
N LEU A 403 6.10 7.25 -9.87
CA LEU A 403 6.18 6.35 -11.03
C LEU A 403 4.79 5.99 -11.57
N ARG A 404 3.80 5.81 -10.70
CA ARG A 404 2.43 5.45 -11.10
C ARG A 404 1.73 6.57 -11.87
N VAL A 405 2.02 7.84 -11.59
CA VAL A 405 1.49 8.96 -12.39
C VAL A 405 2.11 8.96 -13.80
N PHE A 406 3.41 8.70 -13.93
CA PHE A 406 4.05 8.60 -15.26
C PHE A 406 3.56 7.39 -16.07
N TYR A 407 3.33 6.24 -15.43
CA TYR A 407 2.73 5.07 -16.10
C TYR A 407 1.27 5.32 -16.49
N ALA A 408 0.46 6.00 -15.66
CA ALA A 408 -0.92 6.35 -15.97
C ALA A 408 -1.06 7.39 -17.11
N ARG A 409 0.03 8.11 -17.46
CA ARG A 409 0.12 9.03 -18.60
C ARG A 409 0.89 8.45 -19.80
N GLU A 410 1.10 7.13 -19.84
CA GLU A 410 1.84 6.42 -20.91
C GLU A 410 3.25 6.96 -21.20
N GLN A 411 3.98 7.44 -20.17
CA GLN A 411 5.34 7.97 -20.28
C GLN A 411 6.40 7.00 -19.73
N PRO A 412 6.78 5.91 -20.45
CA PRO A 412 7.71 4.89 -19.93
C PRO A 412 9.17 5.38 -19.81
N TRP A 413 9.57 6.42 -20.55
CA TRP A 413 10.94 6.93 -20.56
C TRP A 413 11.27 7.79 -19.33
N THR A 414 10.30 8.52 -18.76
CA THR A 414 10.52 9.38 -17.58
C THR A 414 10.94 8.59 -16.33
N PRO A 415 10.33 7.42 -16.02
CA PRO A 415 10.84 6.44 -15.05
C PRO A 415 12.32 6.06 -15.19
N ILE A 416 12.87 6.00 -16.41
CA ILE A 416 14.26 5.59 -16.65
C ILE A 416 15.24 6.63 -16.08
N VAL A 417 14.91 7.92 -16.19
CA VAL A 417 15.70 9.01 -15.56
C VAL A 417 15.69 8.88 -14.03
N ILE A 418 14.54 8.51 -13.45
CA ILE A 418 14.40 8.35 -12.00
C ILE A 418 15.24 7.16 -11.49
N ILE A 419 15.13 5.97 -12.12
CA ILE A 419 15.92 4.81 -11.69
C ILE A 419 17.42 4.99 -11.97
N LEU A 420 17.80 5.71 -13.03
CA LEU A 420 19.21 6.04 -13.31
C LEU A 420 19.83 6.88 -12.20
N VAL A 421 19.12 7.91 -11.70
CA VAL A 421 19.59 8.72 -10.57
C VAL A 421 19.64 7.89 -9.28
N ILE A 422 18.63 7.06 -9.01
CA ILE A 422 18.59 6.16 -7.85
C ILE A 422 19.81 5.22 -7.87
N THR A 423 20.06 4.53 -8.98
CA THR A 423 21.19 3.61 -9.16
C THR A 423 22.53 4.35 -9.08
N ALA A 424 22.70 5.51 -9.70
CA ALA A 424 23.95 6.26 -9.68
C ALA A 424 24.32 6.75 -8.27
N VAL A 425 23.37 7.35 -7.55
CA VAL A 425 23.57 7.82 -6.16
C VAL A 425 23.76 6.64 -5.21
N LYS A 426 23.01 5.54 -5.41
CA LYS A 426 23.21 4.30 -4.66
C LYS A 426 24.62 3.72 -4.86
N ILE A 427 25.09 3.60 -6.10
CA ILE A 427 26.43 3.07 -6.41
C ILE A 427 27.50 3.94 -5.77
N LEU A 428 27.40 5.27 -5.88
CA LEU A 428 28.34 6.19 -5.24
C LEU A 428 28.36 6.03 -3.71
N GLY A 429 27.19 5.92 -3.07
CA GLY A 429 27.09 5.68 -1.63
C GLY A 429 27.59 4.30 -1.21
N SER A 430 27.32 3.25 -2.00
CA SER A 430 27.82 1.90 -1.75
C SER A 430 29.34 1.81 -1.88
N VAL A 431 29.94 2.48 -2.86
CA VAL A 431 31.41 2.54 -3.02
C VAL A 431 32.07 3.36 -1.90
N LEU A 432 31.39 4.37 -1.36
CA LEU A 432 31.89 5.14 -0.23
C LEU A 432 31.73 4.39 1.12
N ALA A 433 30.75 3.50 1.25
CA ALA A 433 30.40 2.84 2.51
C ALA A 433 31.57 2.13 3.24
N PRO A 434 32.46 1.36 2.58
CA PRO A 434 33.65 0.77 3.23
C PRO A 434 34.65 1.79 3.78
N HIS A 435 34.57 3.06 3.36
CA HIS A 435 35.45 4.14 3.85
C HIS A 435 34.77 5.00 4.94
N LEU A 436 33.51 4.73 5.29
CA LEU A 436 32.75 5.44 6.33
C LEU A 436 32.72 4.71 7.67
N THR A 437 33.30 3.50 7.75
CA THR A 437 33.33 2.66 8.95
C THR A 437 34.64 1.86 9.01
N GLY A 438 35.29 1.84 10.16
CA GLY A 438 36.41 0.94 10.42
C GLY A 438 35.99 -0.52 10.67
N ASP A 439 34.69 -0.76 10.89
CA ASP A 439 34.09 -2.08 11.04
C ASP A 439 33.49 -2.57 9.71
N PRO A 440 34.02 -3.67 9.12
CA PRO A 440 33.51 -4.25 7.87
C PRO A 440 32.11 -4.87 7.99
N LYS A 441 31.72 -5.40 9.15
CA LYS A 441 30.41 -6.06 9.33
C LYS A 441 29.26 -5.03 9.26
N LEU A 442 29.50 -3.78 9.66
CA LEU A 442 28.52 -2.69 9.56
C LEU A 442 28.37 -2.09 8.15
N VAL A 443 29.25 -2.41 7.19
CA VAL A 443 29.15 -1.94 5.78
C VAL A 443 27.81 -2.33 5.15
N ALA A 444 27.23 -3.49 5.51
CA ALA A 444 25.90 -3.90 5.05
C ALA A 444 24.78 -2.91 5.46
N GLY A 445 24.91 -2.27 6.63
CA GLY A 445 24.01 -1.20 7.08
C GLY A 445 24.21 0.11 6.33
N PHE A 446 25.46 0.50 6.05
CA PHE A 446 25.77 1.65 5.20
C PHE A 446 25.31 1.46 3.74
N LEU A 447 25.29 0.23 3.22
CA LEU A 447 24.70 -0.10 1.91
C LEU A 447 23.18 0.10 1.88
N GLY A 448 22.48 -0.21 2.97
CA GLY A 448 21.06 0.09 3.12
C GLY A 448 20.78 1.59 3.24
N LEU A 449 21.63 2.34 3.96
CA LEU A 449 21.64 3.80 3.99
C LEU A 449 21.88 4.41 2.59
N ALA A 450 22.87 3.93 1.84
CA ALA A 450 23.16 4.37 0.47
C ALA A 450 21.99 4.09 -0.49
N ASN A 451 21.33 2.94 -0.35
CA ASN A 451 20.09 2.61 -1.07
C ASN A 451 18.96 3.61 -0.73
N GLY A 452 18.82 4.01 0.54
CA GLY A 452 17.88 5.04 0.98
C GLY A 452 18.17 6.44 0.46
N VAL A 453 19.44 6.86 0.43
CA VAL A 453 19.86 8.14 -0.18
C VAL A 453 19.65 8.12 -1.70
N GLY A 454 19.88 6.98 -2.36
CA GLY A 454 19.52 6.76 -3.76
C GLY A 454 18.03 6.98 -4.02
N PHE A 455 17.15 6.33 -3.26
CA PHE A 455 15.71 6.56 -3.35
C PHE A 455 15.30 8.00 -3.03
N LEU A 456 15.98 8.68 -2.09
CA LEU A 456 15.72 10.08 -1.77
C LEU A 456 16.05 11.02 -2.94
N ALA A 457 17.19 10.81 -3.61
CA ALA A 457 17.53 11.53 -4.84
C ALA A 457 16.49 11.24 -5.95
N GLY A 458 16.05 9.99 -6.08
CA GLY A 458 14.94 9.60 -6.95
C GLY A 458 13.63 10.33 -6.65
N ALA A 459 13.25 10.45 -5.37
CA ALA A 459 12.03 11.14 -4.95
C ALA A 459 12.08 12.65 -5.23
N VAL A 460 13.25 13.27 -5.10
CA VAL A 460 13.49 14.68 -5.42
C VAL A 460 13.44 14.91 -6.93
N ILE A 461 14.13 14.09 -7.73
CA ILE A 461 14.09 14.19 -9.20
C ILE A 461 12.70 13.88 -9.75
N GLY A 462 12.02 12.86 -9.22
CA GLY A 462 10.63 12.56 -9.56
C GLY A 462 9.67 13.70 -9.20
N TYR A 463 9.85 14.37 -8.05
CA TYR A 463 9.09 15.58 -7.71
C TYR A 463 9.37 16.73 -8.71
N VAL A 464 10.63 16.97 -9.09
CA VAL A 464 11.01 18.03 -10.04
C VAL A 464 10.45 17.75 -11.45
N LEU A 465 10.55 16.51 -11.93
CA LEU A 465 9.98 16.07 -13.20
C LEU A 465 8.46 16.22 -13.19
N LEU A 466 7.80 15.70 -12.15
CA LEU A 466 6.34 15.74 -12.04
C LEU A 466 5.81 17.17 -11.87
N ARG A 467 6.58 18.07 -11.23
CA ARG A 467 6.28 19.51 -11.19
C ARG A 467 6.35 20.15 -12.57
N ARG A 468 7.36 19.79 -13.39
CA ARG A 468 7.47 20.28 -14.78
C ARG A 468 6.33 19.76 -15.66
N THR A 469 5.91 18.51 -15.48
CA THR A 469 4.82 17.89 -16.27
C THR A 469 3.42 18.37 -15.86
N LEU A 470 3.14 18.54 -14.56
CA LEU A 470 1.80 18.89 -14.07
C LEU A 470 1.59 20.39 -13.76
N LEU A 471 2.66 21.15 -13.52
CA LEU A 471 2.59 22.57 -13.14
C LEU A 471 3.59 23.44 -13.94
N PRO A 472 3.51 23.45 -15.29
CA PRO A 472 4.43 24.22 -16.13
C PRO A 472 4.39 25.74 -15.88
N GLY A 473 3.22 26.28 -15.50
CA GLY A 473 3.05 27.68 -15.08
C GLY A 473 3.58 28.01 -13.67
N GLY A 474 4.14 27.03 -12.95
CA GLY A 474 4.58 27.16 -11.57
C GLY A 474 3.51 26.77 -10.54
N GLY A 475 3.97 26.51 -9.31
CA GLY A 475 3.14 26.04 -8.20
C GLY A 475 3.88 25.06 -7.28
N HIS A 476 3.13 24.41 -6.38
CA HIS A 476 3.59 23.34 -5.50
C HIS A 476 2.69 22.11 -5.67
N LEU A 477 3.27 20.91 -5.70
CA LEU A 477 2.52 19.62 -5.75
C LEU A 477 1.83 19.26 -4.41
N ILE A 478 2.25 19.90 -3.32
CA ILE A 478 1.83 19.62 -1.94
C ILE A 478 1.51 20.96 -1.29
N GLY A 479 0.34 21.10 -0.67
CA GLY A 479 -0.11 22.35 -0.05
C GLY A 479 0.56 22.63 1.31
N VAL A 480 0.39 23.86 1.79
CA VAL A 480 0.99 24.32 3.06
C VAL A 480 0.40 23.59 4.27
N GLY A 481 -0.88 23.16 4.18
CA GLY A 481 -1.52 22.35 5.21
C GLY A 481 -0.90 20.96 5.32
N GLU A 482 -0.64 20.33 4.18
CA GLU A 482 -0.02 19.01 4.10
C GLU A 482 1.45 19.04 4.53
N VAL A 483 2.22 20.06 4.12
CA VAL A 483 3.58 20.29 4.64
C VAL A 483 3.58 20.47 6.16
N ARG A 484 2.63 21.23 6.73
CA ARG A 484 2.45 21.33 8.18
C ARG A 484 2.17 19.97 8.81
N THR A 485 1.25 19.18 8.26
CA THR A 485 0.91 17.85 8.80
C THR A 485 2.07 16.86 8.73
N ILE A 486 2.85 16.87 7.64
CA ILE A 486 4.07 16.05 7.49
C ILE A 486 5.11 16.47 8.54
N LEU A 487 5.37 17.77 8.71
CA LEU A 487 6.35 18.27 9.68
C LEU A 487 5.91 18.06 11.14
N VAL A 488 4.61 18.15 11.42
CA VAL A 488 4.00 17.76 12.70
C VAL A 488 4.19 16.27 12.97
N THR A 489 3.97 15.41 11.97
CA THR A 489 4.10 13.95 12.16
C THR A 489 5.57 13.54 12.30
N LEU A 490 6.49 14.21 11.58
CA LEU A 490 7.94 14.03 11.73
C LEU A 490 8.41 14.44 13.14
N THR A 491 8.03 15.63 13.61
CA THR A 491 8.40 16.10 14.96
C THR A 491 7.74 15.25 16.06
N ALA A 492 6.51 14.79 15.86
CA ALA A 492 5.85 13.84 16.77
C ALA A 492 6.60 12.49 16.86
N ALA A 493 6.93 11.89 15.72
CA ALA A 493 7.62 10.60 15.66
C ALA A 493 9.06 10.67 16.17
N MET A 494 9.77 11.78 15.88
CA MET A 494 11.11 12.03 16.44
C MET A 494 11.08 12.26 17.95
N LEU A 495 10.09 13.00 18.47
CA LEU A 495 9.91 13.17 19.92
C LEU A 495 9.56 11.85 20.61
N ALA A 496 8.66 11.06 20.01
CA ALA A 496 8.31 9.73 20.49
C ALA A 496 9.53 8.80 20.52
N GLY A 497 10.32 8.77 19.44
CA GLY A 497 11.55 7.98 19.35
C GLY A 497 12.63 8.44 20.34
N LEU A 498 12.79 9.74 20.53
CA LEU A 498 13.69 10.33 21.54
C LEU A 498 13.30 9.88 22.95
N VAL A 499 12.03 10.03 23.34
CA VAL A 499 11.54 9.63 24.66
C VAL A 499 11.67 8.11 24.85
N ALA A 500 11.36 7.32 23.81
CA ALA A 500 11.51 5.87 23.86
C ALA A 500 12.98 5.43 23.98
N HIS A 501 13.92 6.07 23.29
CA HIS A 501 15.36 5.78 23.44
C HIS A 501 15.89 6.17 24.83
N VAL A 502 15.45 7.31 25.37
CA VAL A 502 15.80 7.74 26.74
C VAL A 502 15.22 6.77 27.78
N ALA A 503 13.97 6.31 27.60
CA ALA A 503 13.36 5.29 28.46
C ALA A 503 14.07 3.93 28.35
N ASP A 504 14.42 3.48 27.14
CA ASP A 504 15.20 2.26 26.89
C ASP A 504 16.53 2.25 27.64
N ARG A 505 17.19 3.42 27.71
CA ARG A 505 18.41 3.64 28.48
C ARG A 505 18.17 3.71 29.99
N LEU A 506 17.21 4.51 30.46
CA LEU A 506 16.98 4.74 31.89
C LEU A 506 16.38 3.53 32.61
N LEU A 507 15.51 2.77 31.95
CA LEU A 507 14.92 1.54 32.47
C LEU A 507 15.81 0.30 32.22
N GLY A 508 16.98 0.48 31.59
CA GLY A 508 17.91 -0.60 31.30
C GLY A 508 17.35 -1.70 30.42
N LEU A 509 16.40 -1.41 29.50
CA LEU A 509 15.65 -2.43 28.76
C LEU A 509 16.53 -3.34 27.90
N GLY A 510 17.75 -2.93 27.55
CA GLY A 510 18.76 -3.81 26.96
C GLY A 510 19.07 -5.06 27.79
N ALA A 511 18.89 -5.03 29.11
CA ALA A 511 19.00 -6.20 29.98
C ALA A 511 17.92 -7.25 29.69
N LEU A 512 16.74 -6.86 29.17
CA LEU A 512 15.72 -7.80 28.71
C LEU A 512 16.21 -8.58 27.48
N THR A 513 16.86 -7.90 26.53
CA THR A 513 17.54 -8.56 25.41
C THR A 513 18.65 -9.50 25.91
N ALA A 514 19.49 -9.06 26.83
CA ALA A 514 20.64 -9.85 27.32
C ALA A 514 20.24 -11.12 28.12
N HIS A 515 19.21 -11.05 28.97
CA HIS A 515 18.80 -12.19 29.81
C HIS A 515 17.64 -13.02 29.21
N GLY A 516 16.83 -12.43 28.33
CA GLY A 516 15.67 -13.06 27.71
C GLY A 516 15.79 -13.33 26.21
N GLY A 517 16.95 -13.05 25.60
CA GLY A 517 17.25 -13.28 24.19
C GLY A 517 16.19 -12.68 23.25
N GLY A 518 15.72 -13.48 22.30
CA GLY A 518 14.65 -13.10 21.37
C GLY A 518 13.32 -12.74 22.07
N ALA A 519 12.91 -13.46 23.10
CA ALA A 519 11.65 -13.21 23.83
C ALA A 519 11.69 -11.91 24.65
N GLY A 520 12.81 -11.66 25.34
CA GLY A 520 13.05 -10.39 26.04
C GLY A 520 13.18 -9.20 25.07
N SER A 521 13.68 -9.45 23.86
CA SER A 521 13.72 -8.44 22.79
C SER A 521 12.32 -8.15 22.21
N LEU A 522 11.43 -9.14 22.10
CA LEU A 522 10.01 -8.91 21.78
C LEU A 522 9.32 -8.07 22.88
N LEU A 523 9.59 -8.35 24.15
CA LEU A 523 9.06 -7.55 25.27
C LEU A 523 9.57 -6.11 25.23
N ARG A 524 10.87 -5.91 24.94
CA ARG A 524 11.48 -4.59 24.74
C ARG A 524 10.81 -3.82 23.59
N LEU A 525 10.57 -4.46 22.45
CA LEU A 525 9.83 -3.87 21.33
C LEU A 525 8.39 -3.51 21.69
N LEU A 526 7.71 -4.32 22.49
CA LEU A 526 6.36 -4.03 22.99
C LEU A 526 6.37 -2.78 23.90
N VAL A 527 7.33 -2.67 24.82
CA VAL A 527 7.50 -1.48 25.67
C VAL A 527 7.80 -0.23 24.84
N LEU A 528 8.71 -0.32 23.86
CA LEU A 528 8.99 0.77 22.92
C LEU A 528 7.72 1.21 22.16
N ALA A 529 6.91 0.26 21.68
CA ALA A 529 5.66 0.57 20.99
C ALA A 529 4.62 1.23 21.91
N LEU A 530 4.48 0.74 23.15
CA LEU A 530 3.60 1.31 24.18
C LEU A 530 4.01 2.73 24.61
N ILE A 531 5.29 3.10 24.47
CA ILE A 531 5.76 4.47 24.67
C ILE A 531 5.52 5.32 23.41
N MET A 532 5.93 4.84 22.23
CA MET A 532 5.95 5.64 21.02
C MET A 532 4.55 5.93 20.44
N VAL A 533 3.64 4.95 20.46
CA VAL A 533 2.31 5.11 19.84
C VAL A 533 1.46 6.16 20.57
N PRO A 534 1.32 6.16 21.92
CA PRO A 534 0.56 7.19 22.63
C PRO A 534 1.17 8.59 22.49
N ILE A 535 2.50 8.75 22.52
CA ILE A 535 3.15 10.05 22.34
C ILE A 535 2.87 10.59 20.92
N THR A 536 3.06 9.76 19.89
CA THR A 536 2.82 10.15 18.50
C THR A 536 1.35 10.56 18.29
N ALA A 537 0.41 9.73 18.77
CA ALA A 537 -1.02 10.01 18.69
C ALA A 537 -1.41 11.30 19.45
N ALA A 538 -0.92 11.49 20.67
CA ALA A 538 -1.21 12.67 21.48
C ALA A 538 -0.71 13.97 20.83
N VAL A 539 0.50 13.97 20.26
CA VAL A 539 1.04 15.14 19.54
C VAL A 539 0.23 15.42 18.28
N MET A 540 -0.11 14.40 17.47
CA MET A 540 -0.90 14.58 16.25
C MET A 540 -2.33 15.07 16.54
N LEU A 541 -2.99 14.53 17.57
CA LEU A 541 -4.32 14.97 18.03
C LEU A 541 -4.28 16.41 18.55
N ARG A 542 -3.29 16.76 19.37
CA ARG A 542 -3.09 18.13 19.90
C ARG A 542 -2.76 19.13 18.80
N ALA A 543 -2.01 18.72 17.79
CA ALA A 543 -1.71 19.52 16.59
C ALA A 543 -2.89 19.59 15.59
N GLN A 544 -4.00 18.91 15.88
CA GLN A 544 -5.24 18.88 15.11
C GLN A 544 -5.11 18.24 13.71
N VAL A 545 -4.29 17.19 13.58
CA VAL A 545 -4.19 16.41 12.33
C VAL A 545 -5.53 15.70 12.03
N PRO A 546 -6.18 15.94 10.88
CA PRO A 546 -7.49 15.36 10.56
C PRO A 546 -7.49 13.82 10.59
N GLU A 547 -6.46 13.20 10.02
CA GLU A 547 -6.31 11.74 9.94
C GLU A 547 -6.23 11.09 11.33
N ALA A 548 -5.58 11.76 12.29
CA ALA A 548 -5.47 11.26 13.66
C ALA A 548 -6.81 11.33 14.41
N ARG A 549 -7.64 12.35 14.13
CA ARG A 549 -9.01 12.46 14.67
C ARG A 549 -9.90 11.37 14.08
N ALA A 550 -9.96 11.24 12.76
CA ALA A 550 -10.74 10.19 12.08
C ALA A 550 -10.35 8.78 12.55
N ALA A 551 -9.06 8.52 12.79
CA ALA A 551 -8.59 7.26 13.38
C ALA A 551 -9.07 7.06 14.83
N LEU A 552 -8.99 8.09 15.68
CA LEU A 552 -9.51 8.05 17.05
C LEU A 552 -11.01 7.78 17.09
N ASP A 553 -11.79 8.46 16.24
CA ASP A 553 -13.24 8.34 16.19
C ASP A 553 -13.67 6.95 15.67
N ALA A 554 -12.99 6.41 14.65
CA ALA A 554 -13.19 5.04 14.18
C ALA A 554 -12.83 3.97 15.21
N VAL A 555 -11.78 4.18 16.01
CA VAL A 555 -11.41 3.29 17.13
C VAL A 555 -12.43 3.40 18.25
N ARG A 556 -12.87 4.61 18.60
CA ARG A 556 -13.89 4.87 19.62
C ARG A 556 -15.22 4.21 19.26
N PHE A 557 -15.65 4.30 17.99
CA PHE A 557 -16.82 3.62 17.46
C PHE A 557 -16.74 2.10 17.63
N ARG A 558 -15.60 1.47 17.24
CA ARG A 558 -15.41 0.02 17.38
C ARG A 558 -15.38 -0.45 18.84
N ILE A 559 -14.80 0.32 19.75
CA ILE A 559 -14.64 -0.08 21.16
C ILE A 559 -15.93 0.14 21.97
N THR A 560 -16.68 1.22 21.73
CA THR A 560 -17.87 1.52 22.55
C THR A 560 -19.13 0.79 22.12
N GLY A 561 -19.16 0.21 20.91
CA GLY A 561 -20.29 -0.55 20.36
C GLY A 561 -21.59 0.26 20.19
N ARG A 562 -21.53 1.58 20.40
CA ARG A 562 -22.66 2.49 20.32
C ARG A 562 -22.46 3.42 19.13
N GLY A 563 -23.25 3.20 18.08
CA GLY A 563 -23.60 4.29 17.16
C GLY A 563 -24.23 5.46 17.95
N PRO A 564 -24.31 6.67 17.35
CA PRO A 564 -24.84 7.85 18.02
C PRO A 564 -26.26 7.56 18.52
N ARG A 565 -26.45 7.56 19.85
CA ARG A 565 -27.81 7.59 20.41
C ARG A 565 -28.44 8.91 19.97
N PRO A 566 -29.61 8.92 19.30
CA PRO A 566 -30.29 10.16 18.99
C PRO A 566 -30.53 10.91 20.30
N ARG A 567 -29.97 12.12 20.40
CA ARG A 567 -29.96 12.93 21.62
C ARG A 567 -31.38 13.41 21.84
N LYS A 568 -32.16 12.66 22.63
CA LYS A 568 -33.60 12.88 22.88
C LYS A 568 -33.82 14.38 23.12
N PRO A 569 -34.60 15.07 22.27
CA PRO A 569 -34.65 16.52 22.29
C PRO A 569 -35.13 16.99 23.66
N ALA A 570 -34.37 17.90 24.27
CA ALA A 570 -34.78 18.54 25.51
C ALA A 570 -36.10 19.28 25.23
N ALA A 571 -37.08 19.13 26.13
CA ALA A 571 -38.35 19.84 26.01
C ALA A 571 -38.06 21.36 25.96
N PRO A 572 -38.65 22.11 25.00
CA PRO A 572 -38.34 23.53 24.84
C PRO A 572 -38.87 24.31 26.04
N ASP A 573 -37.94 24.86 26.83
CA ASP A 573 -38.27 25.67 28.00
C ASP A 573 -39.00 26.94 27.58
N ARG A 574 -40.21 27.16 28.14
CA ARG A 574 -41.15 28.21 27.71
C ARG A 574 -40.94 29.54 28.43
N SER A 575 -39.70 29.91 28.76
CA SER A 575 -39.38 31.18 29.43
C SER A 575 -38.12 31.89 28.93
N SER A 576 -38.18 32.50 27.75
CA SER A 576 -37.39 33.71 27.44
C SER A 576 -38.19 34.66 26.54
N HIS A 577 -38.07 35.98 26.79
CA HIS A 577 -38.94 36.98 26.18
C HIS A 577 -38.47 37.41 24.78
N ARG A 578 -39.41 37.62 23.85
CA ARG A 578 -39.16 38.30 22.58
C ARG A 578 -38.70 39.74 22.84
N ARG A 579 -37.48 40.09 22.42
CA ARG A 579 -37.11 41.50 22.16
C ARG A 579 -37.45 41.84 20.69
N PRO A 580 -38.18 42.92 20.41
CA PRO A 580 -38.30 43.43 19.05
C PRO A 580 -36.98 44.05 18.60
N VAL A 581 -36.59 43.83 17.34
CA VAL A 581 -35.43 44.48 16.71
C VAL A 581 -35.95 45.39 15.61
N THR A 582 -35.73 46.70 15.78
CA THR A 582 -36.12 47.74 14.81
C THR A 582 -35.12 47.82 13.66
N TYR A 583 -35.61 47.78 12.43
CA TYR A 583 -34.82 48.08 11.23
C TYR A 583 -34.77 49.60 10.97
N PRO A 584 -33.59 50.16 10.63
CA PRO A 584 -33.51 51.43 9.93
C PRO A 584 -33.56 51.20 8.41
N GLU A 585 -34.50 51.83 7.71
CA GLU A 585 -34.44 51.96 6.25
C GLU A 585 -33.39 52.99 5.83
N GLN A 586 -32.61 52.72 4.78
CA GLN A 586 -32.24 53.77 3.82
C GLN A 586 -31.83 53.21 2.44
N ARG A 587 -31.78 54.12 1.45
CA ARG A 587 -31.90 53.82 0.01
C ARG A 587 -30.57 53.69 -0.75
N ASN A 588 -30.66 52.99 -1.88
CA ASN A 588 -29.90 53.18 -3.14
C ASN A 588 -28.36 53.18 -3.10
N SER A 589 -27.76 52.15 -3.69
CA SER A 589 -26.44 52.23 -4.36
C SER A 589 -26.35 51.24 -5.51
N SER A 590 -25.93 51.69 -6.69
CA SER A 590 -25.73 50.91 -7.92
C SER A 590 -24.29 50.33 -7.99
N PRO A 591 -23.92 49.48 -8.98
CA PRO A 591 -22.84 48.50 -8.81
C PRO A 591 -21.41 49.07 -8.97
N PRO A 592 -20.39 48.40 -8.39
CA PRO A 592 -18.98 48.76 -8.52
C PRO A 592 -18.36 48.25 -9.83
N GLY A 593 -17.47 49.05 -10.44
CA GLY A 593 -16.72 48.66 -11.64
C GLY A 593 -15.33 49.29 -11.69
N VAL A 594 -14.31 48.44 -11.75
CA VAL A 594 -12.94 48.61 -12.30
C VAL A 594 -12.24 49.97 -12.14
N ASN A 595 -11.13 49.99 -11.39
CA ASN A 595 -10.06 50.97 -11.59
C ASN A 595 -8.96 50.37 -12.50
N ALA A 596 -8.67 51.06 -13.60
CA ALA A 596 -7.48 50.86 -14.43
C ALA A 596 -6.87 52.24 -14.75
N VAL A 597 -5.57 52.31 -14.97
CA VAL A 597 -4.80 53.57 -14.99
C VAL A 597 -4.79 54.21 -16.38
N GLN A 598 -5.15 55.49 -16.50
CA GLN A 598 -4.41 56.52 -17.26
C GLN A 598 -4.98 57.94 -17.08
N GLU A 599 -4.23 58.94 -17.54
CA GLU A 599 -4.34 60.36 -17.17
C GLU A 599 -4.95 61.24 -18.33
N PRO A 600 -5.01 62.60 -18.29
CA PRO A 600 -6.27 63.31 -18.58
C PRO A 600 -6.25 64.20 -19.85
N ILE A 601 -7.36 64.92 -20.15
CA ILE A 601 -7.44 66.40 -20.44
C ILE A 601 -8.75 66.85 -21.19
N ARG A 602 -9.29 68.03 -20.78
CA ARG A 602 -10.25 68.97 -21.47
C ARG A 602 -11.73 68.61 -21.79
N ARG A 603 -12.62 69.13 -20.92
CA ARG A 603 -13.61 70.23 -21.13
C ARG A 603 -14.54 70.31 -22.37
N ARG A 604 -15.85 70.45 -22.06
CA ARG A 604 -16.98 71.28 -22.63
C ARG A 604 -18.20 70.54 -23.26
N PRO A 605 -19.42 71.17 -23.26
CA PRO A 605 -20.75 70.50 -23.42
C PRO A 605 -21.67 71.26 -24.45
N PRO A 606 -23.03 71.37 -24.31
CA PRO A 606 -24.13 70.38 -24.31
C PRO A 606 -25.31 70.69 -25.29
N GLU A 607 -26.25 69.75 -25.50
CA GLU A 607 -27.67 70.00 -25.88
C GLU A 607 -28.52 68.72 -25.55
N ARG A 608 -29.80 68.65 -25.09
CA ARG A 608 -31.10 69.39 -25.18
C ARG A 608 -32.05 68.94 -26.31
N ALA A 609 -33.21 68.33 -25.99
CA ALA A 609 -34.59 68.75 -26.38
C ALA A 609 -35.73 67.70 -26.16
N ASN A 610 -36.90 68.15 -25.62
CA ASN A 610 -38.33 67.71 -25.88
C ASN A 610 -38.76 66.21 -25.70
N ARG A 611 -40.02 65.74 -25.46
CA ARG A 611 -41.44 66.17 -25.11
C ARG A 611 -42.22 64.87 -24.70
N ALA A 612 -43.50 64.70 -24.28
CA ALA A 612 -44.76 65.43 -23.93
C ALA A 612 -45.65 64.49 -23.02
N ARG A 613 -46.53 64.91 -22.08
CA ARG A 613 -48.01 65.25 -22.14
C ARG A 613 -48.94 64.21 -22.84
N LEU A 614 -50.14 63.75 -22.36
CA LEU A 614 -51.16 64.08 -21.30
C LEU A 614 -51.92 62.77 -20.82
N VAL A 615 -52.38 62.53 -19.56
CA VAL A 615 -53.67 62.84 -18.81
C VAL A 615 -54.98 62.24 -19.43
N LYS A 616 -56.01 61.59 -18.79
CA LYS A 616 -56.65 61.42 -17.42
C LYS A 616 -57.14 59.91 -17.22
N GLY A 617 -57.98 59.34 -16.31
CA GLY A 617 -58.86 59.64 -15.13
C GLY A 617 -60.39 59.76 -15.41
N PRO A 618 -61.41 59.23 -14.64
CA PRO A 618 -61.47 58.81 -13.20
C PRO A 618 -62.37 57.54 -12.82
N GLU A 619 -63.18 57.60 -11.73
CA GLU A 619 -63.89 56.55 -10.91
C GLU A 619 -65.23 55.93 -11.43
N VAL A 620 -65.76 54.86 -10.75
CA VAL A 620 -67.19 54.63 -10.34
C VAL A 620 -67.38 53.32 -9.49
N THR A 621 -68.49 53.19 -8.73
CA THR A 621 -68.90 52.04 -7.86
C THR A 621 -69.98 51.12 -8.47
N ASP A 622 -70.13 49.87 -8.01
CA ASP A 622 -71.31 49.35 -7.23
C ASP A 622 -71.44 47.80 -7.10
N ARG A 623 -72.48 47.34 -6.38
CA ARG A 623 -72.82 45.95 -5.96
C ARG A 623 -74.12 45.43 -6.65
N PRO A 624 -74.49 44.11 -6.64
CA PRO A 624 -75.14 43.46 -5.47
C PRO A 624 -75.00 41.91 -5.37
N MET A 625 -75.88 41.27 -4.57
CA MET A 625 -76.07 39.82 -4.33
C MET A 625 -77.11 39.21 -5.34
N GLU A 626 -77.70 37.98 -5.27
CA GLU A 626 -78.09 37.11 -4.13
C GLU A 626 -78.59 35.69 -4.52
N SER A 627 -78.87 34.85 -3.50
CA SER A 627 -79.75 33.64 -3.43
C SER A 627 -79.17 32.26 -3.82
N ALA A 628 -79.52 31.12 -3.17
CA ALA A 628 -80.20 30.81 -1.88
C ALA A 628 -79.92 29.32 -1.48
N ALA A 629 -79.66 28.93 -0.22
CA ALA A 629 -80.57 28.32 0.81
C ALA A 629 -81.43 27.11 0.35
N SER A 630 -81.70 26.01 1.11
CA SER A 630 -81.28 25.44 2.43
C SER A 630 -81.69 23.92 2.47
N SER A 631 -81.94 23.11 3.52
CA SER A 631 -82.01 23.18 5.02
C SER A 631 -82.22 21.77 5.66
N ALA A 632 -81.82 21.59 6.95
CA ALA A 632 -82.31 20.61 7.96
C ALA A 632 -82.00 19.07 7.89
N GLY A 633 -82.04 18.42 9.08
CA GLY A 633 -82.06 16.94 9.32
C GLY A 633 -83.44 16.46 9.85
N PRO A 634 -83.62 15.33 10.61
CA PRO A 634 -82.66 14.67 11.54
C PRO A 634 -82.73 13.10 11.68
N GLY A 635 -81.87 12.52 12.56
CA GLY A 635 -82.08 11.22 13.25
C GLY A 635 -81.62 9.92 12.54
N THR A 636 -81.31 8.78 13.21
CA THR A 636 -81.08 8.45 14.65
C THR A 636 -80.30 7.12 14.81
N GLY A 637 -79.34 7.04 15.75
CA GLY A 637 -78.73 5.79 16.28
C GLY A 637 -77.59 5.16 15.44
N SER A 638 -76.63 4.41 16.02
CA SER A 638 -76.34 4.09 17.43
C SER A 638 -74.87 3.60 17.62
N GLY A 639 -74.36 3.59 18.86
CA GLY A 639 -73.28 2.68 19.30
C GLY A 639 -71.82 3.19 19.32
N ALA A 640 -71.31 3.47 20.51
CA ALA A 640 -69.87 3.56 20.87
C ALA A 640 -69.58 2.47 21.97
N PRO A 641 -68.44 2.39 22.72
CA PRO A 641 -67.24 3.26 22.77
C PRO A 641 -65.85 2.58 23.11
N ARG A 642 -64.78 3.41 23.26
CA ARG A 642 -63.62 3.24 24.20
C ARG A 642 -62.49 2.18 23.84
N PRO A 643 -61.39 1.98 24.63
CA PRO A 643 -60.18 2.84 24.51
C PRO A 643 -58.76 2.18 24.76
N VAL A 644 -57.69 2.97 24.53
CA VAL A 644 -56.43 3.15 25.33
C VAL A 644 -55.70 1.97 26.07
N ALA A 645 -54.49 1.65 25.57
CA ALA A 645 -53.13 1.51 26.19
C ALA A 645 -52.74 0.52 27.34
N ASP A 646 -51.44 0.14 27.28
CA ASP A 646 -50.48 -0.41 28.29
C ASP A 646 -50.83 -1.76 29.00
N ASP A 647 -49.91 -2.62 29.49
CA ASP A 647 -48.56 -2.42 30.09
C ASP A 647 -47.60 -3.65 29.90
N PHE A 648 -46.49 -3.74 30.67
CA PHE A 648 -45.37 -4.71 30.54
C PHE A 648 -45.45 -6.03 31.38
N GLN A 649 -44.55 -6.98 31.06
CA GLN A 649 -44.27 -8.35 31.58
C GLN A 649 -43.93 -8.47 33.10
N PRO A 650 -43.78 -9.67 33.76
CA PRO A 650 -43.50 -11.04 33.24
C PRO A 650 -44.14 -12.31 33.96
N ASP A 651 -43.68 -13.51 33.54
CA ASP A 651 -43.50 -14.82 34.27
C ASP A 651 -44.65 -15.84 34.63
N ILE A 652 -44.66 -16.99 33.91
CA ILE A 652 -44.44 -18.43 34.35
C ILE A 652 -45.27 -19.02 35.54
N PRO A 653 -45.77 -20.31 35.54
CA PRO A 653 -45.97 -21.34 34.48
C PRO A 653 -47.32 -22.16 34.50
N ALA A 654 -47.43 -23.14 33.58
CA ALA A 654 -48.28 -24.36 33.58
C ALA A 654 -49.81 -24.21 33.32
N ASP A 655 -50.53 -25.16 32.69
CA ASP A 655 -50.18 -26.54 32.25
C ASP A 655 -50.92 -26.99 30.95
N GLN A 656 -50.28 -27.88 30.16
CA GLN A 656 -50.79 -28.76 29.05
C GLN A 656 -51.64 -28.18 27.86
N PRO A 657 -51.73 -28.85 26.68
CA PRO A 657 -50.78 -29.77 26.01
C PRO A 657 -50.56 -29.48 24.48
N ASP A 658 -49.87 -30.40 23.79
CA ASP A 658 -49.87 -30.70 22.33
C ASP A 658 -49.32 -29.71 21.27
N ARG A 659 -48.00 -29.84 21.05
CA ARG A 659 -47.37 -29.96 19.70
C ARG A 659 -46.11 -30.83 19.78
N PRO A 660 -45.68 -31.44 18.66
CA PRO A 660 -44.25 -31.57 18.40
C PRO A 660 -43.82 -31.12 17.00
N ARG A 661 -42.51 -30.83 16.85
CA ARG A 661 -41.87 -30.45 15.58
C ARG A 661 -40.37 -30.80 15.61
N LYS A 662 -39.84 -31.37 14.51
CA LYS A 662 -38.41 -31.67 14.19
C LYS A 662 -37.70 -32.84 14.91
N ALA A 663 -36.68 -33.33 14.17
CA ALA A 663 -35.39 -33.90 14.59
C ALA A 663 -35.18 -35.43 14.50
N ASP A 664 -34.47 -35.85 13.45
CA ASP A 664 -33.55 -37.00 13.41
C ASP A 664 -32.44 -36.87 14.48
N PRO A 665 -31.82 -37.96 15.02
CA PRO A 665 -31.29 -39.08 14.21
C PRO A 665 -31.28 -40.52 14.81
N ARG A 666 -31.11 -41.53 13.92
CA ARG A 666 -30.39 -42.86 14.02
C ARG A 666 -30.51 -43.70 15.32
N PRO A 667 -30.64 -45.06 15.26
CA PRO A 667 -29.71 -45.92 14.48
C PRO A 667 -30.18 -47.34 14.00
N ALA A 668 -29.25 -48.04 13.32
CA ALA A 668 -28.96 -49.50 13.32
C ALA A 668 -29.86 -50.60 12.65
N ASP A 669 -29.15 -51.39 11.82
CA ASP A 669 -29.14 -52.87 11.66
C ASP A 669 -30.20 -53.74 10.89
N GLN A 670 -29.65 -54.45 9.87
CA GLN A 670 -29.95 -55.81 9.36
C GLN A 670 -31.29 -56.04 8.61
N LYS A 671 -31.39 -56.87 7.53
CA LYS A 671 -30.47 -57.87 6.92
C LYS A 671 -30.82 -58.19 5.44
N ASN A 672 -29.80 -58.34 4.59
CA ASN A 672 -29.61 -59.11 3.32
C ASN A 672 -30.75 -59.34 2.28
N GLY A 673 -30.42 -59.34 0.96
CA GLY A 673 -31.41 -59.61 -0.10
C GLY A 673 -30.91 -59.53 -1.56
N ASP A 674 -29.90 -60.32 -1.92
CA ASP A 674 -29.14 -60.25 -3.18
C ASP A 674 -29.56 -61.38 -4.18
N VAL A 675 -29.36 -61.34 -5.51
CA VAL A 675 -28.63 -60.44 -6.45
C VAL A 675 -29.24 -60.55 -7.88
N GLY A 676 -28.94 -59.65 -8.85
CA GLY A 676 -29.44 -59.82 -10.24
C GLY A 676 -28.90 -58.87 -11.33
N THR A 677 -27.88 -59.30 -12.09
CA THR A 677 -27.20 -58.56 -13.19
C THR A 677 -28.06 -58.21 -14.41
N ARG A 678 -27.78 -57.05 -15.07
CA ARG A 678 -27.31 -56.97 -16.49
C ARG A 678 -26.94 -55.56 -16.97
N ARG A 679 -26.15 -55.48 -18.04
CA ARG A 679 -25.82 -54.25 -18.82
C ARG A 679 -26.73 -54.12 -20.04
N GLY A 680 -27.07 -52.89 -20.43
CA GLY A 680 -27.69 -52.51 -21.71
C GLY A 680 -27.38 -51.03 -22.01
N PRO A 681 -27.16 -50.61 -23.28
CA PRO A 681 -26.59 -49.29 -23.59
C PRO A 681 -27.61 -48.21 -23.99
N PHE A 682 -27.13 -46.97 -23.96
CA PHE A 682 -27.58 -45.76 -24.68
C PHE A 682 -28.82 -45.85 -25.59
N ASP A 683 -29.74 -44.91 -25.38
CA ASP A 683 -30.49 -44.28 -26.48
C ASP A 683 -30.53 -42.76 -26.27
N VAL A 684 -30.71 -41.98 -27.34
CA VAL A 684 -30.58 -40.52 -27.34
C VAL A 684 -31.94 -39.88 -27.64
N PRO A 685 -32.49 -39.03 -26.75
CA PRO A 685 -33.74 -38.33 -27.02
C PRO A 685 -33.61 -37.41 -28.25
N ARG A 686 -34.37 -37.74 -29.31
CA ARG A 686 -34.50 -36.88 -30.50
C ARG A 686 -35.19 -35.56 -30.13
N GLU A 687 -34.79 -34.49 -30.80
CA GLU A 687 -35.49 -33.20 -30.75
C GLU A 687 -36.95 -33.35 -31.19
N ARG A 688 -37.86 -32.71 -30.45
CA ARG A 688 -39.19 -32.40 -30.97
C ARG A 688 -39.09 -31.12 -31.79
N THR A 689 -39.43 -31.20 -33.06
CA THR A 689 -39.85 -30.02 -33.83
C THR A 689 -41.07 -29.42 -33.14
N ALA A 690 -40.95 -28.20 -32.62
CA ALA A 690 -42.08 -27.42 -32.14
C ALA A 690 -42.71 -26.70 -33.34
N ASP A 691 -44.01 -26.93 -33.57
CA ASP A 691 -44.78 -26.20 -34.58
C ASP A 691 -44.90 -24.71 -34.22
N SER A 692 -45.07 -23.88 -35.24
CA SER A 692 -45.29 -22.44 -35.09
C SER A 692 -46.68 -22.14 -34.53
N SER A 693 -46.81 -22.10 -33.21
CA SER A 693 -47.86 -21.36 -32.51
C SER A 693 -47.35 -19.99 -32.06
N THR A 694 -48.24 -19.03 -31.83
CA THR A 694 -47.89 -17.66 -31.45
C THR A 694 -47.28 -17.61 -30.04
N ASP A 695 -45.98 -17.34 -29.94
CA ASP A 695 -45.29 -17.11 -28.66
C ASP A 695 -45.87 -15.89 -27.93
N ASP A 696 -46.62 -16.13 -26.85
CA ASP A 696 -46.73 -15.17 -25.77
C ASP A 696 -45.34 -15.05 -25.11
N VAL A 697 -44.61 -13.99 -25.45
CA VAL A 697 -43.20 -13.80 -25.04
C VAL A 697 -43.13 -13.44 -23.55
N HIS A 698 -43.26 -14.44 -22.68
CA HIS A 698 -43.13 -14.28 -21.24
C HIS A 698 -41.74 -13.70 -20.89
N LEU A 699 -41.74 -12.46 -20.42
CA LEU A 699 -40.53 -11.73 -20.03
C LEU A 699 -40.01 -12.27 -18.70
N VAL A 700 -39.11 -13.26 -18.77
CA VAL A 700 -38.49 -13.91 -17.62
C VAL A 700 -36.95 -13.93 -17.72
N PRO A 701 -36.22 -13.90 -16.59
CA PRO A 701 -34.77 -14.02 -16.60
C PRO A 701 -34.28 -15.25 -17.36
N GLY A 702 -33.34 -15.04 -18.29
CA GLY A 702 -32.79 -16.07 -19.15
C GLY A 702 -33.48 -16.25 -20.50
N ALA A 703 -34.70 -15.71 -20.70
CA ALA A 703 -35.42 -15.75 -21.98
C ALA A 703 -34.65 -15.03 -23.09
N ARG A 704 -34.85 -15.46 -24.34
CA ARG A 704 -34.27 -14.84 -25.54
C ARG A 704 -35.38 -14.14 -26.35
N ILE A 705 -35.22 -12.84 -26.61
CA ILE A 705 -36.19 -12.01 -27.36
C ILE A 705 -35.61 -11.59 -28.71
N ALA A 706 -36.43 -10.91 -29.54
CA ALA A 706 -36.02 -10.26 -30.79
C ALA A 706 -35.18 -11.18 -31.71
N GLY A 707 -35.74 -12.34 -32.07
CA GLY A 707 -35.08 -13.35 -32.92
C GLY A 707 -33.87 -14.03 -32.27
N GLY A 708 -33.71 -13.93 -30.94
CA GLY A 708 -32.58 -14.48 -30.20
C GLY A 708 -31.46 -13.48 -29.88
N ARG A 709 -31.57 -12.23 -30.37
CA ARG A 709 -30.52 -11.21 -30.26
C ARG A 709 -30.30 -10.70 -28.84
N TYR A 710 -31.33 -10.63 -28.00
CA TYR A 710 -31.16 -10.20 -26.61
C TYR A 710 -31.58 -11.31 -25.65
N ARG A 711 -30.75 -11.57 -24.64
CA ARG A 711 -31.06 -12.48 -23.54
C ARG A 711 -31.31 -11.70 -22.27
N LEU A 712 -32.50 -11.80 -21.70
CA LEU A 712 -32.86 -11.15 -20.43
C LEU A 712 -31.99 -11.70 -19.29
N LEU A 713 -31.50 -10.83 -18.41
CA LEU A 713 -30.66 -11.19 -17.26
C LEU A 713 -31.35 -10.87 -15.93
N VAL A 714 -31.77 -9.62 -15.73
CA VAL A 714 -32.36 -9.12 -14.47
C VAL A 714 -33.48 -8.15 -14.78
N PHE A 715 -34.58 -8.23 -14.02
CA PHE A 715 -35.69 -7.28 -14.05
C PHE A 715 -35.46 -6.19 -13.00
N HIS A 716 -35.68 -4.93 -13.36
CA HIS A 716 -35.45 -3.76 -12.49
C HIS A 716 -36.75 -2.99 -12.14
N GLY A 717 -37.91 -3.59 -12.40
CA GLY A 717 -39.22 -2.96 -12.19
C GLY A 717 -39.72 -2.21 -13.42
N GLY A 718 -40.68 -1.32 -13.21
CA GLY A 718 -41.34 -0.60 -14.31
C GLY A 718 -42.59 0.14 -13.85
N ALA A 719 -42.78 1.34 -14.39
CA ALA A 719 -44.04 2.07 -14.32
C ALA A 719 -44.85 1.76 -15.60
N PRO A 720 -46.03 1.10 -15.50
CA PRO A 720 -46.91 0.83 -16.64
C PRO A 720 -47.12 2.08 -17.50
N PRO A 721 -46.96 1.98 -18.83
CA PRO A 721 -46.90 0.77 -19.66
C PRO A 721 -45.48 0.20 -19.88
N LEU A 722 -44.49 0.56 -19.05
CA LEU A 722 -43.08 0.21 -19.28
C LEU A 722 -42.54 -0.90 -18.37
N GLN A 723 -41.56 -1.65 -18.88
CA GLN A 723 -40.76 -2.61 -18.09
C GLN A 723 -39.25 -2.44 -18.35
N PHE A 724 -38.46 -2.43 -17.29
CA PHE A 724 -37.02 -2.17 -17.30
C PHE A 724 -36.21 -3.44 -17.06
N TRP A 725 -35.34 -3.80 -18.02
CA TRP A 725 -34.59 -5.05 -18.01
C TRP A 725 -33.10 -4.84 -18.31
N GLN A 726 -32.23 -5.51 -17.54
CA GLN A 726 -30.84 -5.75 -17.92
C GLN A 726 -30.81 -6.97 -18.85
N ALA A 727 -30.11 -6.86 -19.99
CA ALA A 727 -29.97 -7.95 -20.95
C ALA A 727 -28.55 -8.05 -21.53
N LEU A 728 -28.25 -9.16 -22.19
CA LEU A 728 -27.05 -9.37 -23.01
C LEU A 728 -27.43 -9.32 -24.49
N ASP A 729 -26.84 -8.41 -25.27
CA ASP A 729 -26.85 -8.48 -26.74
C ASP A 729 -25.94 -9.64 -27.16
N THR A 730 -26.52 -10.73 -27.66
CA THR A 730 -25.82 -11.98 -28.00
C THR A 730 -25.02 -11.87 -29.30
N ALA A 731 -25.32 -10.87 -30.15
CA ALA A 731 -24.58 -10.60 -31.38
C ALA A 731 -23.33 -9.73 -31.13
N LEU A 732 -23.41 -8.83 -30.14
CA LEU A 732 -22.32 -7.90 -29.80
C LEU A 732 -21.60 -8.22 -28.47
N ASP A 733 -22.03 -9.27 -27.76
CA ASP A 733 -21.53 -9.74 -26.45
C ASP A 733 -21.33 -8.62 -25.42
N ARG A 734 -22.35 -7.76 -25.29
CA ARG A 734 -22.35 -6.62 -24.36
C ARG A 734 -23.63 -6.55 -23.56
N GLN A 735 -23.54 -6.08 -22.33
CA GLN A 735 -24.71 -5.76 -21.52
C GLN A 735 -25.42 -4.52 -22.11
N VAL A 736 -26.75 -4.56 -22.13
CA VAL A 736 -27.63 -3.47 -22.57
C VAL A 736 -28.78 -3.28 -21.58
N ALA A 737 -29.24 -2.04 -21.44
CA ALA A 737 -30.50 -1.71 -20.78
C ALA A 737 -31.63 -1.73 -21.82
N LEU A 738 -32.66 -2.53 -21.56
CA LEU A 738 -33.86 -2.64 -22.38
C LEU A 738 -35.04 -1.98 -21.67
N THR A 739 -35.76 -1.12 -22.39
CA THR A 739 -37.08 -0.64 -21.99
C THR A 739 -38.10 -1.24 -22.94
N PHE A 740 -38.94 -2.13 -22.44
CA PHE A 740 -40.14 -2.54 -23.17
C PHE A 740 -41.21 -1.45 -23.00
N VAL A 741 -41.91 -1.15 -24.08
CA VAL A 741 -42.99 -0.18 -24.16
C VAL A 741 -44.26 -0.95 -24.54
N ASP A 742 -45.20 -1.02 -23.61
CA ASP A 742 -46.46 -1.75 -23.74
C ASP A 742 -46.31 -3.25 -24.09
N PRO A 743 -45.61 -4.05 -23.24
CA PRO A 743 -45.46 -5.49 -23.48
C PRO A 743 -46.79 -6.25 -23.40
N ASP A 744 -47.77 -5.72 -22.65
CA ASP A 744 -49.09 -6.31 -22.41
C ASP A 744 -50.14 -5.89 -23.46
N ARG A 745 -49.77 -5.02 -24.43
CA ARG A 745 -50.62 -4.45 -25.50
C ARG A 745 -51.90 -3.75 -24.99
N ALA A 746 -51.75 -2.91 -23.97
CA ALA A 746 -52.82 -2.12 -23.37
C ALA A 746 -52.98 -0.71 -23.98
N LEU A 747 -52.03 -0.23 -24.80
CA LEU A 747 -52.08 1.08 -25.46
C LEU A 747 -52.68 1.01 -26.88
N PRO A 748 -53.27 2.11 -27.38
CA PRO A 748 -53.47 2.30 -28.82
C PRO A 748 -52.14 2.43 -29.57
N ASP A 749 -52.06 1.89 -30.80
CA ASP A 749 -50.85 1.94 -31.64
C ASP A 749 -50.32 3.37 -31.87
N GLU A 750 -51.20 4.37 -31.96
CA GLU A 750 -50.83 5.79 -32.10
C GLU A 750 -49.99 6.28 -30.91
N VAL A 751 -50.36 5.87 -29.70
CA VAL A 751 -49.68 6.23 -28.44
C VAL A 751 -48.34 5.50 -28.35
N LEU A 752 -48.29 4.23 -28.75
CA LEU A 752 -47.05 3.45 -28.82
C LEU A 752 -46.06 4.05 -29.85
N GLN A 753 -46.53 4.44 -31.04
CA GLN A 753 -45.72 5.13 -32.03
C GLN A 753 -45.26 6.51 -31.53
N GLU A 754 -46.10 7.25 -30.80
CA GLU A 754 -45.67 8.52 -30.20
C GLU A 754 -44.50 8.32 -29.23
N ILE A 755 -44.60 7.38 -28.28
CA ILE A 755 -43.53 7.09 -27.30
C ILE A 755 -42.22 6.72 -28.02
N LEU A 756 -42.28 5.83 -29.01
CA LEU A 756 -41.10 5.42 -29.78
C LEU A 756 -40.51 6.59 -30.58
N SER A 757 -41.35 7.43 -31.20
CA SER A 757 -40.91 8.59 -31.98
C SER A 757 -40.29 9.69 -31.10
N ARG A 758 -40.83 9.95 -29.90
CA ARG A 758 -40.27 10.88 -28.91
C ARG A 758 -38.92 10.37 -28.40
N THR A 759 -38.83 9.07 -28.12
CA THR A 759 -37.57 8.43 -27.68
C THR A 759 -36.51 8.43 -28.78
N LEU A 760 -36.90 8.35 -30.06
CA LEU A 760 -36.00 8.51 -31.22
C LEU A 760 -35.61 9.97 -31.52
N ARG A 761 -36.26 10.96 -30.88
CA ARG A 761 -35.73 12.33 -30.77
C ARG A 761 -34.75 12.42 -29.60
N LEU A 762 -35.06 11.81 -28.46
CA LEU A 762 -34.20 11.76 -27.27
C LEU A 762 -32.83 11.14 -27.59
N SER A 763 -32.78 10.09 -28.41
CA SER A 763 -31.54 9.40 -28.84
C SER A 763 -30.52 10.28 -29.57
N ARG A 764 -30.89 11.49 -29.99
CA ARG A 764 -30.02 12.46 -30.66
C ARG A 764 -29.22 13.34 -29.68
N ILE A 765 -29.48 13.23 -28.38
CA ILE A 765 -28.87 14.03 -27.33
C ILE A 765 -27.74 13.24 -26.67
N ASP A 766 -26.51 13.57 -27.03
CA ASP A 766 -25.29 13.00 -26.42
C ASP A 766 -24.93 13.78 -25.14
N LYS A 767 -25.29 13.21 -23.98
CA LYS A 767 -25.06 13.77 -22.63
C LYS A 767 -24.87 12.68 -21.59
N PRO A 768 -23.88 12.79 -20.66
CA PRO A 768 -23.64 11.80 -19.60
C PRO A 768 -24.85 11.45 -18.72
N GLY A 769 -25.85 12.33 -18.61
CA GLY A 769 -27.07 12.09 -17.83
C GLY A 769 -28.14 11.24 -18.52
N ILE A 770 -27.94 10.78 -19.77
CA ILE A 770 -28.85 9.87 -20.48
C ILE A 770 -28.03 8.70 -21.01
N ALA A 771 -28.47 7.46 -20.76
CA ALA A 771 -27.88 6.29 -21.37
C ALA A 771 -28.11 6.30 -22.87
N ARG A 772 -27.04 6.19 -23.66
CA ARG A 772 -27.11 6.25 -25.12
C ARG A 772 -28.08 5.20 -25.65
N VAL A 773 -29.15 5.66 -26.30
CA VAL A 773 -30.05 4.80 -27.06
C VAL A 773 -29.28 4.26 -28.27
N LEU A 774 -29.28 2.94 -28.40
CA LEU A 774 -28.56 2.15 -29.39
C LEU A 774 -29.46 1.71 -30.55
N ASP A 775 -30.72 1.42 -30.25
CA ASP A 775 -31.71 0.86 -31.17
C ASP A 775 -33.13 1.21 -30.66
N VAL A 776 -34.10 1.39 -31.56
CA VAL A 776 -35.52 1.60 -31.22
C VAL A 776 -36.34 0.77 -32.20
N VAL A 777 -36.93 -0.32 -31.71
CA VAL A 777 -37.49 -1.39 -32.54
C VAL A 777 -38.95 -1.62 -32.15
N HIS A 778 -39.83 -1.80 -33.13
CA HIS A 778 -41.16 -2.32 -32.89
C HIS A 778 -41.12 -3.86 -33.01
N THR A 779 -41.69 -4.56 -32.03
CA THR A 779 -41.62 -6.02 -31.91
C THR A 779 -43.01 -6.64 -31.90
N GLY A 780 -43.12 -7.97 -32.00
CA GLY A 780 -44.39 -8.67 -31.79
C GLY A 780 -44.96 -8.56 -30.37
N SER A 781 -44.25 -7.91 -29.44
CA SER A 781 -44.62 -7.71 -28.03
C SER A 781 -44.47 -6.24 -27.64
N GLY A 782 -45.03 -5.34 -28.45
CA GLY A 782 -44.95 -3.89 -28.24
C GLY A 782 -43.63 -3.27 -28.71
N GLY A 783 -43.29 -2.11 -28.17
CA GLY A 783 -42.05 -1.39 -28.47
C GLY A 783 -40.86 -1.89 -27.64
N LEU A 784 -39.66 -1.78 -28.20
CA LEU A 784 -38.40 -2.11 -27.52
C LEU A 784 -37.37 -1.01 -27.77
N VAL A 785 -37.02 -0.28 -26.71
CA VAL A 785 -35.89 0.66 -26.71
C VAL A 785 -34.66 -0.07 -26.16
N VAL A 786 -33.56 -0.02 -26.91
CA VAL A 786 -32.28 -0.62 -26.54
C VAL A 786 -31.32 0.51 -26.22
N SER A 787 -30.68 0.46 -25.06
CA SER A 787 -29.75 1.48 -24.58
C SER A 787 -28.51 0.84 -23.93
N GLU A 788 -27.43 1.61 -23.78
CA GLU A 788 -26.20 1.09 -23.17
C GLU A 788 -26.39 0.78 -21.67
N TRP A 789 -25.70 -0.25 -21.18
CA TRP A 789 -25.78 -0.61 -19.76
C TRP A 789 -24.94 0.31 -18.88
N ILE A 790 -25.62 1.15 -18.09
CA ILE A 790 -24.96 1.98 -17.07
C ILE A 790 -24.45 1.09 -15.92
N ARG A 791 -23.14 0.87 -15.92
CA ARG A 791 -22.41 0.15 -14.86
C ARG A 791 -22.41 0.99 -13.57
N GLY A 792 -22.83 0.39 -12.47
CA GLY A 792 -23.02 1.06 -11.17
C GLY A 792 -24.26 0.54 -10.43
N GLY A 793 -24.83 1.34 -9.53
CA GLY A 793 -26.01 0.98 -8.73
C GLY A 793 -27.32 1.51 -9.30
N SER A 794 -28.44 0.92 -8.88
CA SER A 794 -29.75 1.59 -8.95
C SER A 794 -29.81 2.78 -7.97
N LEU A 795 -30.80 3.66 -8.16
CA LEU A 795 -31.02 4.78 -7.26
C LEU A 795 -31.23 4.33 -5.79
N GLN A 796 -31.94 3.22 -5.57
CA GLN A 796 -32.14 2.63 -4.24
C GLN A 796 -30.83 2.14 -3.64
N GLU A 797 -30.09 1.28 -4.35
CA GLU A 797 -28.84 0.69 -3.84
C GLU A 797 -27.80 1.74 -3.44
N VAL A 798 -27.79 2.91 -4.09
CA VAL A 798 -26.92 4.02 -3.70
C VAL A 798 -27.52 4.84 -2.55
N ALA A 799 -28.83 5.10 -2.52
CA ALA A 799 -29.49 5.75 -1.38
C ALA A 799 -29.32 4.96 -0.06
N ASP A 800 -29.34 3.63 -0.12
CA ASP A 800 -29.05 2.73 1.01
C ASP A 800 -27.62 2.88 1.57
N THR A 801 -26.68 3.48 0.83
CA THR A 801 -25.31 3.77 1.32
C THR A 801 -25.17 5.10 2.07
N ALA A 802 -26.23 5.90 2.15
CA ALA A 802 -26.22 7.27 2.72
C ALA A 802 -25.09 8.16 2.14
N PRO A 803 -25.13 8.47 0.82
CA PRO A 803 -24.08 9.24 0.17
C PRO A 803 -24.05 10.69 0.68
N SER A 804 -22.84 11.26 0.79
CA SER A 804 -22.63 12.64 1.24
C SER A 804 -23.49 13.64 0.43
N PRO A 805 -24.16 14.64 1.05
CA PRO A 805 -25.02 15.59 0.34
C PRO A 805 -24.35 16.32 -0.83
N VAL A 806 -23.06 16.67 -0.69
CA VAL A 806 -22.27 17.30 -1.75
C VAL A 806 -22.03 16.34 -2.93
N GLY A 807 -21.75 15.08 -2.62
CA GLY A 807 -21.65 13.99 -3.60
C GLY A 807 -22.96 13.78 -4.35
N ALA A 808 -24.09 13.70 -3.64
CA ALA A 808 -25.42 13.57 -4.26
C ALA A 808 -25.74 14.74 -5.20
N VAL A 809 -25.54 15.98 -4.76
CA VAL A 809 -25.78 17.17 -5.61
C VAL A 809 -24.85 17.23 -6.82
N ARG A 810 -23.57 16.85 -6.65
CA ARG A 810 -22.60 16.77 -7.76
C ARG A 810 -23.01 15.69 -8.77
N ALA A 811 -23.43 14.53 -8.31
CA ALA A 811 -23.93 13.42 -9.13
C ALA A 811 -25.18 13.79 -9.94
N MET A 812 -26.08 14.60 -9.38
CA MET A 812 -27.30 15.04 -10.09
C MET A 812 -27.05 16.06 -11.22
N GLN A 813 -25.85 16.65 -11.32
CA GLN A 813 -25.56 17.66 -12.35
C GLN A 813 -25.57 17.08 -13.78
N SER A 814 -25.18 15.81 -13.96
CA SER A 814 -25.24 15.10 -15.24
C SER A 814 -26.67 15.01 -15.76
N LEU A 815 -27.61 14.56 -14.92
CA LEU A 815 -29.03 14.41 -15.26
C LEU A 815 -29.69 15.77 -15.51
N ALA A 816 -29.42 16.79 -14.69
CA ALA A 816 -29.95 18.14 -14.87
C ALA A 816 -29.41 18.80 -16.16
N ALA A 817 -28.14 18.61 -16.51
CA ALA A 817 -27.58 19.08 -17.77
C ALA A 817 -28.10 18.32 -19.01
N ALA A 818 -28.50 17.06 -18.83
CA ALA A 818 -29.14 16.27 -19.88
C ALA A 818 -30.61 16.68 -20.10
N ALA A 819 -31.35 16.97 -19.02
CA ALA A 819 -32.70 17.52 -19.09
C ALA A 819 -32.72 18.89 -19.78
N ASP A 820 -31.82 19.81 -19.43
CA ASP A 820 -31.71 21.11 -20.12
C ASP A 820 -31.38 20.97 -21.62
N ALA A 821 -30.60 19.96 -22.00
CA ALA A 821 -30.35 19.65 -23.41
C ALA A 821 -31.60 19.09 -24.12
N ALA A 822 -32.38 18.23 -23.45
CA ALA A 822 -33.62 17.67 -23.97
C ALA A 822 -34.73 18.72 -24.10
N HIS A 823 -34.91 19.57 -23.08
CA HIS A 823 -35.89 20.67 -23.08
C HIS A 823 -35.60 21.66 -24.22
N ARG A 824 -34.32 21.98 -24.46
CA ARG A 824 -33.90 22.79 -25.61
C ARG A 824 -34.07 22.10 -26.98
N ALA A 825 -34.21 20.78 -27.01
CA ALA A 825 -34.56 20.00 -28.20
C ALA A 825 -36.08 19.74 -28.33
N GLY A 826 -36.91 20.23 -27.40
CA GLY A 826 -38.36 20.01 -27.39
C GLY A 826 -38.80 18.60 -26.99
N VAL A 827 -38.04 17.95 -26.09
CA VAL A 827 -38.29 16.58 -25.62
C VAL A 827 -38.12 16.50 -24.09
N ALA A 828 -38.95 15.70 -23.40
CA ALA A 828 -38.83 15.41 -21.97
C ALA A 828 -38.08 14.09 -21.72
N LEU A 829 -37.46 13.94 -20.53
CA LEU A 829 -36.77 12.73 -20.10
C LEU A 829 -37.74 11.66 -19.56
N SER A 830 -38.90 12.08 -19.04
CA SER A 830 -39.90 11.20 -18.40
C SER A 830 -39.37 10.53 -17.13
N ILE A 831 -38.82 11.31 -16.20
CA ILE A 831 -38.31 10.79 -14.91
C ILE A 831 -39.48 10.61 -13.92
N ASP A 832 -40.36 9.66 -14.20
CA ASP A 832 -41.54 9.33 -13.38
C ASP A 832 -41.25 8.32 -12.25
N HIS A 833 -40.37 7.35 -12.49
CA HIS A 833 -40.13 6.21 -11.61
C HIS A 833 -38.64 6.07 -11.24
N PRO A 834 -38.27 5.84 -9.97
CA PRO A 834 -36.88 5.78 -9.52
C PRO A 834 -36.05 4.71 -10.24
N SER A 835 -36.63 3.56 -10.60
CA SER A 835 -35.93 2.50 -11.36
C SER A 835 -35.47 2.92 -12.76
N ARG A 836 -36.00 4.02 -13.34
CA ARG A 836 -35.47 4.57 -14.60
C ARG A 836 -34.05 5.10 -14.44
N VAL A 837 -33.64 5.41 -13.21
CA VAL A 837 -32.42 6.15 -12.89
C VAL A 837 -31.40 5.21 -12.24
N ARG A 838 -30.16 5.27 -12.73
CA ARG A 838 -29.01 4.55 -12.18
C ARG A 838 -27.87 5.53 -11.91
N VAL A 839 -27.00 5.18 -10.97
CA VAL A 839 -25.81 5.96 -10.62
C VAL A 839 -24.58 5.21 -11.14
N SER A 840 -23.75 5.87 -11.93
CA SER A 840 -22.57 5.26 -12.54
C SER A 840 -21.43 5.01 -11.55
N ILE A 841 -20.45 4.16 -11.91
CA ILE A 841 -19.21 3.98 -11.15
C ILE A 841 -18.28 5.21 -11.19
N GLU A 842 -18.53 6.14 -12.12
CA GLU A 842 -17.93 7.46 -12.17
C GLU A 842 -18.50 8.38 -11.08
N GLY A 843 -19.78 8.20 -10.73
CA GLY A 843 -20.53 8.98 -9.76
C GLY A 843 -21.57 9.93 -10.38
N ASP A 844 -21.92 9.76 -11.65
CA ASP A 844 -22.97 10.52 -12.35
C ASP A 844 -24.33 9.84 -12.20
N VAL A 845 -25.40 10.63 -12.10
CA VAL A 845 -26.78 10.11 -12.18
C VAL A 845 -27.26 10.11 -13.63
N VAL A 846 -27.84 9.00 -14.08
CA VAL A 846 -28.14 8.74 -15.49
C VAL A 846 -29.56 8.18 -15.66
N LEU A 847 -30.32 8.71 -16.61
CA LEU A 847 -31.53 8.08 -17.14
C LEU A 847 -31.12 6.81 -17.90
N ALA A 848 -31.20 5.66 -17.25
CA ALA A 848 -30.72 4.39 -17.76
C ALA A 848 -31.78 3.59 -18.54
N TYR A 849 -33.06 3.93 -18.37
CA TYR A 849 -34.17 3.34 -19.11
C TYR A 849 -34.98 4.43 -19.85
N PRO A 850 -34.44 4.95 -20.97
CA PRO A 850 -35.10 5.98 -21.76
C PRO A 850 -36.35 5.43 -22.45
N ALA A 851 -37.48 6.09 -22.21
CA ALA A 851 -38.72 6.01 -22.99
C ALA A 851 -39.58 7.24 -22.63
N THR A 852 -39.73 8.19 -23.55
CA THR A 852 -40.43 9.46 -23.30
C THR A 852 -41.93 9.30 -23.49
N MET A 853 -42.72 9.49 -22.42
CA MET A 853 -44.18 9.37 -22.46
C MET A 853 -44.87 10.54 -23.21
N PRO A 854 -46.15 10.41 -23.62
CA PRO A 854 -46.89 11.45 -24.36
C PRO A 854 -47.24 12.69 -23.51
N ASP A 855 -47.51 12.47 -22.23
CA ASP A 855 -47.83 13.46 -21.19
C ASP A 855 -46.59 14.07 -20.52
N ALA A 856 -45.43 13.39 -20.60
CA ALA A 856 -44.16 13.85 -20.05
C ALA A 856 -43.79 15.25 -20.55
N ASN A 857 -43.54 16.16 -19.60
CA ASN A 857 -43.29 17.58 -19.84
C ASN A 857 -42.08 18.07 -19.02
N PRO A 858 -41.52 19.26 -19.33
CA PRO A 858 -40.32 19.78 -18.65
C PRO A 858 -40.43 20.00 -17.13
N GLN A 859 -41.64 20.19 -16.58
CA GLN A 859 -41.82 20.42 -15.14
C GLN A 859 -41.75 19.10 -14.37
N ASP A 860 -42.31 18.02 -14.90
CA ASP A 860 -42.20 16.71 -14.25
C ASP A 860 -40.78 16.13 -14.32
N ASP A 861 -39.97 16.47 -15.33
CA ASP A 861 -38.53 16.17 -15.31
C ASP A 861 -37.81 16.89 -14.14
N ILE A 862 -38.15 18.16 -13.87
CA ILE A 862 -37.61 18.93 -12.74
C ILE A 862 -37.99 18.23 -11.41
N ARG A 863 -39.23 17.75 -11.30
CA ARG A 863 -39.73 17.01 -10.14
C ARG A 863 -39.05 15.65 -9.98
N GLY A 864 -38.83 14.92 -11.08
CA GLY A 864 -38.11 13.64 -11.08
C GLY A 864 -36.62 13.78 -10.69
N ILE A 865 -35.94 14.84 -11.16
CA ILE A 865 -34.58 15.19 -10.73
C ILE A 865 -34.58 15.56 -9.23
N GLY A 866 -35.57 16.35 -8.78
CA GLY A 866 -35.76 16.67 -7.36
C GLY A 866 -35.98 15.44 -6.50
N ALA A 867 -36.82 14.50 -6.96
CA ALA A 867 -37.14 13.25 -6.29
C ALA A 867 -35.94 12.30 -6.22
N ALA A 868 -35.14 12.20 -7.27
CA ALA A 868 -33.90 11.44 -7.27
C ALA A 868 -32.84 12.05 -6.32
N LEU A 869 -32.71 13.38 -6.28
CA LEU A 869 -31.87 14.05 -5.28
C LEU A 869 -32.38 13.79 -3.86
N TYR A 870 -33.68 13.91 -3.62
CA TYR A 870 -34.31 13.64 -2.32
C TYR A 870 -34.06 12.19 -1.87
N ALA A 871 -34.18 11.21 -2.78
CA ALA A 871 -33.88 9.81 -2.51
C ALA A 871 -32.41 9.60 -2.12
N LEU A 872 -31.45 10.20 -2.83
CA LEU A 872 -30.03 10.13 -2.47
C LEU A 872 -29.72 10.81 -1.13
N LEU A 873 -30.51 11.81 -0.71
CA LEU A 873 -30.28 12.56 0.53
C LEU A 873 -30.86 11.87 1.78
N VAL A 874 -32.05 11.27 1.70
CA VAL A 874 -32.76 10.73 2.89
C VAL A 874 -33.36 9.33 2.70
N ASN A 875 -33.00 8.63 1.62
CA ASN A 875 -33.45 7.25 1.30
C ASN A 875 -34.99 7.08 1.36
N ARG A 876 -35.70 7.98 0.67
CA ARG A 876 -37.16 8.02 0.53
C ARG A 876 -37.56 8.59 -0.84
N TRP A 877 -38.67 8.12 -1.42
CA TRP A 877 -39.20 8.66 -2.67
C TRP A 877 -40.37 9.64 -2.39
N PRO A 878 -40.30 10.92 -2.84
CA PRO A 878 -41.31 11.94 -2.50
C PRO A 878 -42.46 12.08 -3.51
N LEU A 879 -42.34 11.47 -4.70
CA LEU A 879 -43.44 11.38 -5.67
C LEU A 879 -44.26 10.10 -5.42
N ALA A 880 -45.37 9.92 -6.14
CA ALA A 880 -46.09 8.66 -6.14
C ALA A 880 -45.34 7.61 -6.98
N GLU A 881 -45.28 6.35 -6.53
CA GLU A 881 -44.82 5.24 -7.37
C GLU A 881 -46.02 4.58 -8.06
N SER A 882 -45.98 4.48 -9.38
CA SER A 882 -46.88 3.65 -10.19
C SER A 882 -46.17 2.37 -10.63
N GLY A 883 -46.87 1.23 -10.60
CA GLY A 883 -46.33 -0.04 -11.10
C GLY A 883 -45.57 -0.88 -10.07
N VAL A 884 -44.45 -1.45 -10.52
CA VAL A 884 -43.61 -2.33 -9.71
C VAL A 884 -42.76 -1.49 -8.78
N ARG A 885 -43.16 -1.44 -7.49
CA ARG A 885 -42.49 -0.68 -6.42
C ARG A 885 -40.98 -0.82 -6.46
N SER A 886 -40.29 0.30 -6.26
CA SER A 886 -38.84 0.38 -6.41
C SER A 886 -38.05 -0.27 -5.28
N GLY A 887 -38.64 -0.34 -4.08
CA GLY A 887 -37.96 -0.69 -2.84
C GLY A 887 -37.71 0.52 -1.92
N LEU A 888 -37.71 1.74 -2.46
CA LEU A 888 -37.72 2.98 -1.66
C LEU A 888 -39.04 3.09 -0.88
N ALA A 889 -38.97 3.58 0.36
CA ALA A 889 -40.17 3.92 1.13
C ALA A 889 -40.67 5.34 0.76
N PRO A 890 -41.99 5.61 0.81
CA PRO A 890 -42.52 6.95 0.57
C PRO A 890 -41.99 7.98 1.57
N ALA A 891 -41.75 9.21 1.10
CA ALA A 891 -41.35 10.31 1.96
C ALA A 891 -42.43 10.69 2.97
N GLU A 892 -42.00 11.03 4.18
CA GLU A 892 -42.85 11.65 5.20
C GLU A 892 -43.30 13.04 4.74
N ARG A 893 -44.55 13.39 5.05
CA ARG A 893 -45.21 14.61 4.59
C ARG A 893 -45.60 15.52 5.76
N ASP A 894 -45.61 16.82 5.52
CA ASP A 894 -46.12 17.83 6.44
C ASP A 894 -47.65 17.83 6.51
N SER A 895 -48.22 18.67 7.37
CA SER A 895 -49.67 18.85 7.52
C SER A 895 -50.37 19.45 6.29
N SER A 896 -49.61 19.88 5.28
CA SER A 896 -50.10 20.41 4.00
C SER A 896 -49.91 19.41 2.85
N GLY A 897 -49.38 18.21 3.11
CA GLY A 897 -49.14 17.17 2.12
C GLY A 897 -47.83 17.26 1.34
N ASN A 898 -46.96 18.24 1.62
CA ASN A 898 -45.65 18.36 1.00
C ASN A 898 -44.63 17.39 1.64
N PRO A 899 -43.62 16.89 0.91
CA PRO A 899 -42.52 16.16 1.54
C PRO A 899 -41.79 17.06 2.55
N LEU A 900 -41.41 16.50 3.70
CA LEU A 900 -40.60 17.21 4.71
C LEU A 900 -39.24 17.66 4.13
N GLU A 901 -38.67 18.75 4.64
CA GLU A 901 -37.34 19.15 4.18
C GLU A 901 -36.26 18.13 4.61
N PRO A 902 -35.32 17.72 3.72
CA PRO A 902 -34.19 16.87 4.09
C PRO A 902 -33.43 17.37 5.33
N MET A 903 -33.20 18.68 5.47
CA MET A 903 -32.55 19.29 6.65
C MET A 903 -33.35 19.14 7.96
N ALA A 904 -34.67 18.88 7.88
CA ALA A 904 -35.49 18.59 9.05
C ALA A 904 -35.42 17.11 9.47
N ILE A 905 -35.10 16.21 8.53
CA ILE A 905 -34.88 14.78 8.75
C ILE A 905 -33.43 14.53 9.24
N ASP A 906 -32.45 15.08 8.52
CA ASP A 906 -31.03 15.07 8.86
C ASP A 906 -30.44 16.48 8.79
N ARG A 907 -29.96 16.99 9.93
CA ARG A 907 -29.43 18.35 10.08
C ARG A 907 -28.04 18.55 9.47
N ASP A 908 -27.32 17.47 9.15
CA ASP A 908 -26.02 17.58 8.50
C ASP A 908 -26.14 17.89 6.99
N ILE A 909 -27.37 17.85 6.43
CA ILE A 909 -27.68 18.27 5.06
C ILE A 909 -27.68 19.81 4.96
N PRO A 910 -26.79 20.43 4.15
CA PRO A 910 -26.75 21.88 4.01
C PRO A 910 -28.06 22.47 3.50
N PHE A 911 -28.52 23.58 4.10
CA PHE A 911 -29.79 24.25 3.76
C PHE A 911 -30.03 24.43 2.25
N GLN A 912 -29.01 24.85 1.49
CA GLN A 912 -29.15 25.06 0.04
C GLN A 912 -29.41 23.76 -0.72
N ILE A 913 -28.84 22.64 -0.26
CA ILE A 913 -29.05 21.32 -0.84
C ILE A 913 -30.47 20.82 -0.53
N SER A 914 -30.88 20.93 0.74
CA SER A 914 -32.24 20.62 1.20
C SER A 914 -33.31 21.42 0.43
N ALA A 915 -33.14 22.73 0.36
CA ALA A 915 -34.09 23.63 -0.31
C ALA A 915 -34.21 23.36 -1.81
N VAL A 916 -33.13 22.99 -2.50
CA VAL A 916 -33.17 22.65 -3.94
C VAL A 916 -33.90 21.33 -4.17
N ALA A 917 -33.66 20.30 -3.34
CA ALA A 917 -34.36 19.02 -3.46
C ALA A 917 -35.89 19.19 -3.29
N VAL A 918 -36.33 19.93 -2.27
CA VAL A 918 -37.75 20.14 -1.95
C VAL A 918 -38.44 21.01 -3.02
N ARG A 919 -37.82 22.13 -3.40
CA ARG A 919 -38.38 23.08 -4.38
C ARG A 919 -38.39 22.58 -5.81
N ALA A 920 -37.63 21.52 -6.10
CA ALA A 920 -37.73 20.82 -7.38
C ALA A 920 -38.98 19.90 -7.43
N VAL A 921 -39.38 19.31 -6.29
CA VAL A 921 -40.53 18.39 -6.19
C VAL A 921 -41.87 19.11 -6.03
N GLN A 922 -41.90 20.22 -5.28
CA GLN A 922 -43.10 21.04 -5.06
C GLN A 922 -43.54 21.78 -6.33
N ASP A 923 -44.84 21.73 -6.65
CA ASP A 923 -45.42 22.37 -7.84
C ASP A 923 -45.22 23.90 -7.86
N ASP A 924 -45.37 24.57 -6.70
CA ASP A 924 -45.10 26.00 -6.52
C ASP A 924 -43.65 26.31 -6.08
N GLY A 925 -42.73 25.34 -6.12
CA GLY A 925 -41.35 25.48 -5.59
C GLY A 925 -40.47 26.53 -6.28
N GLY A 926 -40.94 27.11 -7.40
CA GLY A 926 -40.31 28.25 -8.08
C GLY A 926 -39.21 27.88 -9.09
N ILE A 927 -38.84 26.61 -9.20
CA ILE A 927 -37.89 26.11 -10.21
C ILE A 927 -38.67 25.78 -11.48
N ARG A 928 -38.45 26.56 -12.55
CA ARG A 928 -39.23 26.52 -13.82
C ARG A 928 -38.42 26.10 -15.06
N SER A 929 -37.15 25.73 -14.91
CA SER A 929 -36.36 25.11 -15.98
C SER A 929 -35.25 24.22 -15.44
N ALA A 930 -34.85 23.19 -16.20
CA ALA A 930 -33.70 22.37 -15.89
C ALA A 930 -32.38 23.17 -15.84
N SER A 931 -32.26 24.25 -16.63
CA SER A 931 -31.15 25.22 -16.54
C SER A 931 -31.13 25.94 -15.19
N THR A 932 -32.28 26.37 -14.66
CA THR A 932 -32.35 26.96 -13.31
C THR A 932 -31.95 25.93 -12.25
N LEU A 933 -32.45 24.69 -12.36
CA LEU A 933 -32.08 23.61 -11.46
C LEU A 933 -30.58 23.31 -11.48
N LEU A 934 -29.98 23.16 -12.67
CA LEU A 934 -28.54 22.93 -12.84
C LEU A 934 -27.70 24.05 -12.22
N ASN A 935 -28.06 25.31 -12.44
CA ASN A 935 -27.39 26.46 -11.82
C ASN A 935 -27.49 26.42 -10.28
N LEU A 936 -28.65 26.04 -9.74
CA LEU A 936 -28.85 25.91 -8.29
C LEU A 936 -28.04 24.75 -7.69
N LEU A 937 -27.98 23.60 -8.37
CA LEU A 937 -27.14 22.46 -7.97
C LEU A 937 -25.65 22.85 -7.96
N GLN A 938 -25.18 23.54 -9.01
CA GLN A 938 -23.80 24.04 -9.09
C GLN A 938 -23.48 25.07 -8.00
N GLN A 939 -24.39 25.99 -7.71
CA GLN A 939 -24.24 26.96 -6.63
C GLN A 939 -24.20 26.27 -5.25
N ALA A 940 -25.10 25.32 -4.99
CA ALA A 940 -25.14 24.57 -3.74
C ALA A 940 -23.85 23.73 -3.55
N THR A 941 -23.33 23.10 -4.62
CA THR A 941 -22.01 22.45 -4.58
C THR A 941 -20.90 23.46 -4.24
N ALA A 942 -20.84 24.60 -4.95
CA ALA A 942 -19.79 25.60 -4.77
C ALA A 942 -19.84 26.36 -3.42
N VAL A 943 -20.98 26.32 -2.72
CA VAL A 943 -21.10 26.80 -1.34
C VAL A 943 -20.73 25.68 -0.36
N ALA A 944 -21.20 24.45 -0.55
CA ALA A 944 -20.83 23.33 0.31
C ALA A 944 -19.32 23.05 0.32
N ASP A 945 -18.66 23.06 -0.86
CA ASP A 945 -17.19 22.95 -1.00
C ASP A 945 -16.43 24.06 -0.23
N ARG A 946 -17.07 25.19 0.12
CA ARG A 946 -16.52 26.24 0.99
C ARG A 946 -16.88 26.06 2.45
N THR A 947 -18.03 25.44 2.74
CA THR A 947 -18.56 25.26 4.10
C THR A 947 -18.00 24.00 4.77
N GLU A 948 -17.59 22.96 4.05
CA GLU A 948 -16.85 21.81 4.64
C GLU A 948 -15.55 22.21 5.37
N VAL A 949 -15.00 23.39 5.06
CA VAL A 949 -13.83 23.98 5.74
C VAL A 949 -14.19 24.58 7.13
N LEU A 950 -15.49 24.78 7.39
CA LEU A 950 -16.06 25.32 8.63
C LEU A 950 -16.92 24.24 9.28
N GLY A 951 -16.34 23.49 10.22
CA GLY A 951 -17.07 22.44 10.95
C GLY A 951 -18.31 22.98 11.67
N PRO A 952 -19.32 22.12 11.98
CA PRO A 952 -20.58 22.53 12.58
C PRO A 952 -20.38 23.40 13.83
N ILE A 953 -21.15 24.48 13.93
CA ILE A 953 -21.21 25.31 15.13
C ILE A 953 -22.04 24.55 16.16
N ASP A 954 -21.35 23.90 17.10
CA ASP A 954 -21.96 23.24 18.25
C ASP A 954 -22.51 24.34 19.19
N ASP A 955 -23.84 24.52 19.19
CA ASP A 955 -24.60 25.45 20.05
C ASP A 955 -24.60 25.03 21.55
N SER A 956 -23.45 24.55 22.02
CA SER A 956 -23.13 24.43 23.43
C SER A 956 -22.81 25.83 23.99
N PRO A 957 -23.52 26.31 25.03
CA PRO A 957 -23.33 27.67 25.55
C PRO A 957 -21.91 27.85 26.10
N SER A 958 -21.08 28.58 25.34
CA SER A 958 -19.68 28.81 25.69
C SER A 958 -19.56 29.71 26.93
N PRO A 959 -18.62 29.43 27.85
CA PRO A 959 -18.45 30.22 29.07
C PRO A 959 -18.06 31.66 28.72
N SER A 960 -18.66 32.62 29.43
CA SER A 960 -18.62 34.05 29.16
C SER A 960 -17.19 34.60 29.01
N THR A 961 -16.73 34.70 27.77
CA THR A 961 -15.41 35.23 27.42
C THR A 961 -15.62 36.60 26.77
N ALA A 962 -14.88 37.61 27.23
CA ALA A 962 -15.19 39.01 26.97
C ALA A 962 -15.14 39.39 25.47
N LEU A 963 -16.07 40.25 25.05
CA LEU A 963 -16.12 40.84 23.72
C LEU A 963 -14.85 41.64 23.42
N ILE A 964 -14.14 41.27 22.35
CA ILE A 964 -13.12 42.08 21.71
C ILE A 964 -13.46 42.15 20.21
N SER A 965 -13.82 43.33 19.73
CA SER A 965 -14.21 43.53 18.33
C SER A 965 -13.02 43.35 17.37
N PRO A 966 -13.18 42.63 16.24
CA PRO A 966 -12.13 42.48 15.25
C PRO A 966 -11.98 43.74 14.38
N GLY A 967 -11.14 44.67 14.80
CA GLY A 967 -10.57 45.67 13.90
C GLY A 967 -9.63 45.00 12.89
N ASN A 968 -9.69 45.41 11.62
CA ASN A 968 -8.79 44.91 10.56
C ASN A 968 -7.36 45.47 10.73
N ASP A 969 -6.61 44.90 11.67
CA ASP A 969 -5.22 45.29 11.95
C ASP A 969 -4.22 44.34 11.24
N PRO A 970 -3.38 44.82 10.29
CA PRO A 970 -2.38 43.99 9.60
C PRO A 970 -1.33 43.37 10.54
N ALA A 971 -1.18 43.87 11.78
CA ALA A 971 -0.37 43.22 12.80
C ALA A 971 -0.83 41.78 13.12
N THR A 972 -2.11 41.44 12.88
CA THR A 972 -2.65 40.09 13.05
C THR A 972 -2.08 39.09 12.04
N PHE A 973 -1.98 39.47 10.76
CA PHE A 973 -1.32 38.66 9.72
C PHE A 973 0.18 38.53 9.98
N ALA A 974 0.83 39.61 10.43
CA ALA A 974 2.23 39.58 10.85
C ALA A 974 2.44 38.61 12.04
N ARG A 975 1.57 38.64 13.05
CA ARG A 975 1.56 37.66 14.16
C ARG A 975 1.29 36.24 13.67
N ARG A 976 0.36 36.00 12.74
CA ARG A 976 0.08 34.66 12.20
C ARG A 976 1.30 34.10 11.46
N ARG A 977 1.94 34.90 10.61
CA ARG A 977 3.20 34.55 9.91
C ARG A 977 4.36 34.33 10.89
N ARG A 978 4.49 35.18 11.92
CA ARG A 978 5.49 35.05 12.99
C ARG A 978 5.27 33.80 13.84
N ASN A 979 4.04 33.44 14.17
CA ASN A 979 3.73 32.25 14.94
C ASN A 979 3.96 30.97 14.11
N VAL A 980 3.72 31.00 12.80
CA VAL A 980 4.14 29.93 11.88
C VAL A 980 5.68 29.84 11.80
N LEU A 981 6.39 30.97 11.69
CA LEU A 981 7.86 31.00 11.72
C LEU A 981 8.45 30.50 13.06
N ILE A 982 7.82 30.82 14.20
CA ILE A 982 8.21 30.31 15.52
C ILE A 982 7.90 28.81 15.63
N GLY A 983 6.76 28.34 15.10
CA GLY A 983 6.43 26.91 15.06
C GLY A 983 7.38 26.11 14.16
N VAL A 984 7.76 26.67 13.01
CA VAL A 984 8.78 26.10 12.12
C VAL A 984 10.17 26.15 12.77
N GLY A 985 10.53 27.23 13.45
CA GLY A 985 11.79 27.36 14.19
C GLY A 985 11.90 26.41 15.37
N ALA A 986 10.83 26.22 16.14
CA ALA A 986 10.76 25.22 17.20
C ALA A 986 10.78 23.79 16.63
N GLY A 987 10.08 23.54 15.53
CA GLY A 987 10.16 22.27 14.80
C GLY A 987 11.57 21.98 14.25
N LEU A 988 12.28 23.01 13.79
CA LEU A 988 13.67 22.92 13.33
C LEU A 988 14.65 22.72 14.50
N ALA A 989 14.42 23.34 15.66
CA ALA A 989 15.20 23.10 16.87
C ALA A 989 15.01 21.67 17.39
N VAL A 990 13.78 21.14 17.36
CA VAL A 990 13.49 19.73 17.66
C VAL A 990 14.11 18.81 16.61
N LEU A 991 14.06 19.16 15.32
CA LEU A 991 14.72 18.43 14.24
C LEU A 991 16.24 18.35 14.48
N VAL A 992 16.90 19.46 14.81
CA VAL A 992 18.33 19.51 15.10
C VAL A 992 18.67 18.72 16.37
N ALA A 993 17.92 18.88 17.46
CA ALA A 993 18.13 18.10 18.68
C ALA A 993 17.94 16.59 18.45
N ALA A 994 16.92 16.19 17.68
CA ALA A 994 16.68 14.80 17.34
C ALA A 994 17.65 14.25 16.27
N LEU A 995 18.22 15.09 15.40
CA LEU A 995 19.34 14.72 14.51
C LEU A 995 20.64 14.54 15.30
N LEU A 996 20.90 15.37 16.32
CA LEU A 996 22.03 15.20 17.24
C LEU A 996 21.88 13.93 18.08
N VAL A 997 20.66 13.60 18.53
CA VAL A 997 20.38 12.31 19.19
C VAL A 997 20.44 11.14 18.20
N LEU A 998 19.98 11.28 16.95
CA LEU A 998 20.18 10.26 15.93
C LEU A 998 21.66 10.01 15.69
N ALA A 999 22.47 11.06 15.55
CA ALA A 999 23.92 10.97 15.45
C ALA A 999 24.56 10.35 16.71
N SER A 1000 24.02 10.60 17.90
CA SER A 1000 24.45 9.94 19.14
C SER A 1000 24.05 8.47 19.21
N ILE A 1001 22.86 8.09 18.72
CA ILE A 1001 22.40 6.69 18.65
C ILE A 1001 23.28 5.92 17.67
N VAL A 1002 23.48 6.48 16.47
CA VAL A 1002 24.43 6.03 15.44
C VAL A 1002 25.82 5.84 16.06
N SER A 1003 26.44 6.90 16.57
CA SER A 1003 27.77 6.88 17.20
C SER A 1003 27.92 5.83 18.31
N LYS A 1004 26.88 5.60 19.11
CA LYS A 1004 26.90 4.63 20.22
C LYS A 1004 26.42 3.22 19.84
N ILE A 1005 25.87 3.01 18.64
CA ILE A 1005 25.75 1.68 18.02
C ILE A 1005 27.13 1.28 17.50
N PHE A 1006 27.84 2.18 16.81
CA PHE A 1006 29.23 1.94 16.38
C PHE A 1006 30.16 1.69 17.59
N GLY A 1007 30.16 2.57 18.59
CA GLY A 1007 31.02 2.46 19.78
C GLY A 1007 30.67 1.37 20.79
N ASN A 1008 29.62 0.58 20.55
CA ASN A 1008 29.26 -0.62 21.34
C ASN A 1008 29.65 -1.93 20.62
N VAL A 1009 30.15 -1.85 19.39
CA VAL A 1009 30.39 -2.98 18.49
C VAL A 1009 31.83 -2.98 17.95
N GLY A 1010 32.42 -1.79 17.78
CA GLY A 1010 33.87 -1.57 17.71
C GLY A 1010 34.32 -0.52 18.74
N GLY A 1011 35.62 -0.46 19.03
CA GLY A 1011 36.19 0.55 19.93
C GLY A 1011 35.87 1.98 19.47
N GLY A 1012 35.41 2.83 20.40
CA GLY A 1012 34.76 4.10 20.07
C GLY A 1012 35.61 5.11 19.29
N LEU A 1013 34.99 5.77 18.32
CA LEU A 1013 35.53 6.88 17.53
C LEU A 1013 35.92 8.07 18.43
N ASN A 1014 37.17 8.51 18.34
CA ASN A 1014 37.67 9.71 19.02
C ASN A 1014 37.31 10.98 18.24
N LYS A 1015 37.20 12.11 18.96
CA LYS A 1015 36.75 13.39 18.39
C LYS A 1015 37.80 14.06 17.50
N ASP A 1016 39.05 13.64 17.63
CA ASP A 1016 40.22 14.28 17.01
C ASP A 1016 40.29 14.00 15.50
N GLU A 1017 39.67 12.93 15.03
CA GLU A 1017 39.58 12.55 13.60
C GLU A 1017 38.58 13.42 12.80
N LEU A 1018 37.73 14.22 13.46
CA LEU A 1018 36.70 15.03 12.79
C LEU A 1018 37.17 16.37 12.22
N GLY A 1019 38.47 16.70 12.31
CA GLY A 1019 39.07 17.81 11.54
C GLY A 1019 38.55 19.22 11.85
N LEU A 1020 37.97 19.45 13.03
CA LEU A 1020 37.32 20.72 13.40
C LEU A 1020 38.25 21.77 14.06
N ASN A 1021 39.56 21.66 13.87
CA ASN A 1021 40.54 22.66 14.32
C ASN A 1021 41.24 23.32 13.12
N GLY A 1022 41.46 24.63 13.19
CA GLY A 1022 42.05 25.43 12.11
C GLY A 1022 43.53 25.12 11.83
N PRO A 1023 44.05 25.52 10.65
CA PRO A 1023 45.38 25.15 10.19
C PRO A 1023 46.48 25.80 11.05
N SER A 1024 47.12 24.98 11.88
CA SER A 1024 48.39 25.32 12.53
C SER A 1024 49.53 24.76 11.69
N SER A 1025 50.40 25.63 11.18
CA SER A 1025 51.44 25.28 10.21
C SER A 1025 52.52 24.35 10.79
N SER A 1026 52.77 23.23 10.12
CA SER A 1026 53.83 22.29 10.46
C SER A 1026 55.22 22.81 10.07
N THR A 1027 55.91 23.47 10.99
CA THR A 1027 57.36 23.65 10.89
C THR A 1027 58.06 22.35 11.31
N SER A 1028 58.82 21.74 10.40
CA SER A 1028 59.58 20.53 10.68
C SER A 1028 60.80 20.83 11.55
N ALA A 1029 60.83 20.23 12.75
CA ALA A 1029 62.00 20.14 13.61
C ALA A 1029 62.46 18.67 13.69
N PRO A 1030 63.77 18.35 13.64
CA PRO A 1030 64.24 16.97 13.78
C PRO A 1030 64.06 16.50 15.22
N GLN A 1031 63.26 15.45 15.46
CA GLN A 1031 63.24 14.77 16.75
C GLN A 1031 64.44 13.82 16.84
N THR A 1032 65.34 14.09 17.80
CA THR A 1032 66.42 13.18 18.18
C THR A 1032 65.82 11.93 18.83
N THR A 1033 66.14 10.76 18.27
CA THR A 1033 65.70 9.45 18.80
C THR A 1033 66.31 9.20 20.17
N THR A 1034 65.53 9.48 21.21
CA THR A 1034 65.91 9.17 22.60
C THR A 1034 65.44 7.76 22.91
N SER A 1035 66.37 6.79 22.89
CA SER A 1035 66.10 5.43 23.38
C SER A 1035 65.75 5.45 24.86
N ALA A 1036 64.93 4.50 25.32
CA ALA A 1036 64.79 4.22 26.74
C ALA A 1036 66.18 3.97 27.38
N ALA A 1037 66.36 4.42 28.63
CA ALA A 1037 67.62 4.27 29.34
C ALA A 1037 67.90 2.78 29.63
N ALA A 1038 69.18 2.38 29.52
CA ALA A 1038 69.59 1.00 29.73
C ALA A 1038 69.17 0.48 31.11
N GLY A 1039 68.60 -0.73 31.17
CA GLY A 1039 68.07 -1.34 32.41
C GLY A 1039 66.81 -0.68 33.01
N SER A 1040 66.19 0.31 32.36
CA SER A 1040 64.96 0.93 32.88
C SER A 1040 63.70 0.07 32.63
N VAL A 1041 62.73 0.16 33.56
CA VAL A 1041 61.41 -0.45 33.40
C VAL A 1041 60.57 0.41 32.46
N VAL A 1042 60.11 -0.19 31.36
CA VAL A 1042 59.29 0.44 30.32
C VAL A 1042 57.86 -0.10 30.44
N LYS A 1043 56.98 0.67 31.08
CA LYS A 1043 55.55 0.31 31.15
C LYS A 1043 54.89 0.49 29.77
N PRO A 1044 54.18 -0.52 29.23
CA PRO A 1044 53.44 -0.36 27.97
C PRO A 1044 52.37 0.73 28.05
N THR A 1045 52.13 1.41 26.94
CA THR A 1045 51.08 2.45 26.83
C THR A 1045 49.72 1.86 26.44
N ARG A 1046 49.70 0.66 25.86
CA ARG A 1046 48.49 -0.02 25.40
C ARG A 1046 48.72 -1.53 25.32
N ALA A 1047 47.70 -2.31 25.65
CA ALA A 1047 47.61 -3.73 25.36
C ALA A 1047 46.38 -4.00 24.47
N SER A 1048 46.52 -4.93 23.53
CA SER A 1048 45.44 -5.39 22.64
C SER A 1048 45.62 -6.87 22.31
N VAL A 1049 44.54 -7.63 22.32
CA VAL A 1049 44.58 -9.07 22.02
C VAL A 1049 44.88 -9.31 20.53
N PHE A 1050 45.67 -10.35 20.28
CA PHE A 1050 46.05 -10.83 18.96
C PHE A 1050 45.70 -12.32 18.83
N SER A 1051 44.61 -12.58 18.12
CA SER A 1051 44.19 -13.92 17.67
C SER A 1051 44.15 -13.89 16.12
N PRO A 1052 45.08 -14.57 15.43
CA PRO A 1052 45.11 -14.58 13.96
C PRO A 1052 44.13 -15.58 13.34
N ASP A 1053 43.75 -16.64 14.08
CA ASP A 1053 42.99 -17.79 13.56
C ASP A 1053 41.52 -17.83 14.04
N GLY A 1054 41.01 -16.75 14.63
CA GLY A 1054 39.64 -16.67 15.14
C GLY A 1054 39.36 -15.37 15.89
N ASP A 1055 38.13 -15.20 16.39
CA ASP A 1055 37.79 -14.08 17.27
C ASP A 1055 38.71 -14.06 18.53
N ALA A 1056 38.91 -12.86 19.06
CA ALA A 1056 39.82 -12.61 20.18
C ALA A 1056 39.13 -12.79 21.54
N ASP A 1057 39.83 -13.40 22.49
CA ASP A 1057 39.30 -13.72 23.81
C ASP A 1057 39.33 -12.47 24.73
N ASN A 1058 38.17 -12.10 25.28
CA ASN A 1058 38.00 -11.00 26.23
C ASN A 1058 38.76 -9.67 25.90
N PRO A 1059 38.71 -9.13 24.67
CA PRO A 1059 39.56 -7.99 24.27
C PRO A 1059 39.29 -6.70 25.05
N GLY A 1060 38.11 -6.57 25.66
CA GLY A 1060 37.77 -5.46 26.56
C GLY A 1060 38.57 -5.44 27.87
N THR A 1061 39.15 -6.56 28.31
CA THR A 1061 39.99 -6.63 29.52
C THR A 1061 41.49 -6.65 29.24
N ALA A 1062 41.94 -6.57 27.97
CA ALA A 1062 43.35 -6.63 27.60
C ALA A 1062 44.24 -5.61 28.35
N GLY A 1063 43.70 -4.43 28.65
CA GLY A 1063 44.40 -3.39 29.42
C GLY A 1063 44.66 -3.75 30.89
N GLN A 1064 43.96 -4.74 31.44
CA GLN A 1064 44.17 -5.20 32.83
C GLN A 1064 45.53 -5.87 33.01
N ALA A 1065 46.07 -6.52 31.98
CA ALA A 1065 47.40 -7.12 32.02
C ALA A 1065 48.55 -6.08 32.06
N ILE A 1066 48.25 -4.78 32.11
CA ILE A 1066 49.22 -3.68 32.20
C ILE A 1066 48.72 -2.52 33.08
N ASP A 1067 47.67 -2.67 33.91
CA ASP A 1067 47.12 -1.52 34.65
C ASP A 1067 47.93 -1.15 35.89
N GLY A 1068 48.49 -2.13 36.60
CA GLY A 1068 49.26 -1.96 37.83
C GLY A 1068 48.63 -2.61 39.06
N ASP A 1069 47.48 -3.29 38.91
CA ASP A 1069 46.76 -3.95 39.98
C ASP A 1069 46.81 -5.50 39.79
N PRO A 1070 47.57 -6.23 40.63
CA PRO A 1070 47.70 -7.69 40.50
C PRO A 1070 46.43 -8.45 40.91
N SER A 1071 45.35 -7.79 41.33
CA SER A 1071 44.04 -8.41 41.57
C SER A 1071 43.17 -8.48 40.32
N THR A 1072 43.49 -7.71 39.29
CA THR A 1072 42.90 -7.79 37.94
C THR A 1072 43.72 -8.69 37.02
N ALA A 1073 43.11 -9.15 35.92
CA ALA A 1073 43.78 -9.96 34.90
C ALA A 1073 42.99 -10.00 33.58
N TRP A 1074 43.69 -9.86 32.45
CA TRP A 1074 43.16 -10.39 31.20
C TRP A 1074 43.21 -11.91 31.24
N ALA A 1075 42.21 -12.59 30.67
CA ALA A 1075 42.16 -14.03 30.59
C ALA A 1075 41.58 -14.48 29.24
N THR A 1076 42.02 -15.64 28.77
CA THR A 1076 41.40 -16.33 27.63
C THR A 1076 39.97 -16.76 27.98
N GLU A 1077 39.21 -17.22 27.00
CA GLU A 1077 38.00 -18.00 27.27
C GLU A 1077 38.34 -19.35 27.93
N VAL A 1078 37.29 -20.05 28.38
CA VAL A 1078 37.39 -21.39 28.96
C VAL A 1078 37.19 -22.41 27.86
N TYR A 1079 38.27 -23.06 27.44
CA TYR A 1079 38.23 -24.08 26.41
C TYR A 1079 37.83 -25.44 27.01
N THR A 1080 37.00 -26.19 26.30
CA THR A 1080 36.51 -27.51 26.75
C THR A 1080 37.25 -28.70 26.13
N ASP A 1081 38.13 -28.45 25.16
CA ASP A 1081 38.86 -29.49 24.45
C ASP A 1081 40.02 -30.08 25.27
N ALA A 1082 40.32 -31.35 25.01
CA ALA A 1082 41.41 -32.09 25.67
C ALA A 1082 42.82 -31.72 25.14
N VAL A 1083 42.89 -30.84 24.13
CA VAL A 1083 44.13 -30.27 23.58
C VAL A 1083 44.14 -28.78 23.94
N PRO A 1084 45.27 -28.21 24.44
CA PRO A 1084 45.26 -26.89 25.06
C PRO A 1084 44.76 -25.74 24.18
N PHE A 1085 44.79 -25.84 22.85
CA PHE A 1085 43.89 -25.07 22.00
C PHE A 1085 43.15 -26.00 21.04
N PRO A 1086 41.92 -25.65 20.61
CA PRO A 1086 41.21 -26.35 19.56
C PRO A 1086 42.01 -26.38 18.26
N SER A 1087 41.80 -27.41 17.42
CA SER A 1087 42.58 -27.62 16.19
C SER A 1087 42.46 -26.52 15.13
N PHE A 1088 41.63 -25.50 15.35
CA PHE A 1088 41.44 -24.35 14.47
C PHE A 1088 42.13 -23.06 14.96
N LYS A 1089 42.66 -22.99 16.19
CA LYS A 1089 43.31 -21.78 16.75
C LYS A 1089 44.75 -22.13 17.17
N GLN A 1090 45.79 -21.60 16.51
CA GLN A 1090 47.19 -22.00 16.79
C GLN A 1090 47.74 -21.40 18.10
N GLY A 1091 47.04 -20.41 18.65
CA GLY A 1091 47.38 -19.72 19.89
C GLY A 1091 46.71 -18.36 19.95
N GLU A 1092 47.09 -17.56 20.95
CA GLU A 1092 46.60 -16.20 21.15
C GLU A 1092 47.57 -15.40 22.01
N GLY A 1093 47.60 -14.07 21.90
CA GLY A 1093 48.50 -13.26 22.72
C GLY A 1093 48.04 -11.83 22.97
N LEU A 1094 48.85 -11.08 23.72
CA LEU A 1094 48.71 -9.64 23.89
C LEU A 1094 49.83 -8.92 23.15
N ILE A 1095 49.47 -7.97 22.27
CA ILE A 1095 50.38 -6.99 21.71
C ILE A 1095 50.44 -5.78 22.64
N LEU A 1096 51.65 -5.46 23.07
CA LEU A 1096 52.00 -4.37 23.96
C LEU A 1096 52.67 -3.26 23.14
N GLN A 1097 52.09 -2.06 23.16
CA GLN A 1097 52.68 -0.87 22.56
C GLN A 1097 53.61 -0.22 23.58
N LEU A 1098 54.86 0.05 23.19
CA LEU A 1098 55.86 0.69 24.05
C LEU A 1098 55.89 2.21 23.79
N PRO A 1099 56.13 3.05 24.80
CA PRO A 1099 56.15 4.52 24.66
C PRO A 1099 57.29 5.04 23.77
N SER A 1100 58.34 4.24 23.57
CA SER A 1100 59.46 4.54 22.67
C SER A 1100 60.09 3.24 22.15
N PRO A 1101 60.75 3.24 20.98
CA PRO A 1101 61.48 2.09 20.48
C PRO A 1101 62.51 1.62 21.52
N THR A 1102 62.37 0.38 21.99
CA THR A 1102 63.12 -0.16 23.13
C THR A 1102 63.81 -1.46 22.74
N VAL A 1103 65.10 -1.60 23.06
CA VAL A 1103 65.79 -2.90 23.01
C VAL A 1103 65.39 -3.67 24.26
N VAL A 1104 64.64 -4.76 24.11
CA VAL A 1104 64.04 -5.49 25.24
C VAL A 1104 65.02 -6.54 25.77
N GLY A 1105 65.45 -6.41 27.02
CA GLY A 1105 66.31 -7.38 27.70
C GLY A 1105 65.54 -8.42 28.53
N GLN A 1106 64.36 -8.06 29.04
CA GLN A 1106 63.55 -8.91 29.90
C GLN A 1106 62.08 -8.54 29.84
N VAL A 1107 61.20 -9.53 29.97
CA VAL A 1107 59.75 -9.34 30.18
C VAL A 1107 59.35 -10.17 31.39
N SER A 1108 58.69 -9.55 32.35
CA SER A 1108 58.14 -10.23 33.53
C SER A 1108 56.62 -10.30 33.44
N ILE A 1109 56.05 -11.45 33.80
CA ILE A 1109 54.62 -11.78 33.66
C ILE A 1109 54.12 -12.40 34.96
N ASP A 1110 53.14 -11.76 35.58
CA ASP A 1110 52.35 -12.33 36.67
C ASP A 1110 51.15 -13.09 36.09
N THR A 1111 50.95 -14.35 36.50
CA THR A 1111 49.84 -15.19 36.00
C THR A 1111 49.19 -16.04 37.10
N PRO A 1112 47.85 -16.22 37.10
CA PRO A 1112 47.19 -17.23 37.92
C PRO A 1112 47.24 -18.65 37.31
N SER A 1113 47.72 -18.80 36.08
CA SER A 1113 47.61 -20.04 35.31
C SER A 1113 48.82 -20.98 35.47
N THR A 1114 48.57 -22.29 35.49
CA THR A 1114 49.60 -23.34 35.59
C THR A 1114 49.84 -23.99 34.24
N GLY A 1115 51.10 -24.00 33.79
CA GLY A 1115 51.53 -24.77 32.60
C GLY A 1115 51.39 -24.05 31.26
N THR A 1116 50.84 -22.83 31.26
CA THR A 1116 50.78 -21.95 30.07
C THR A 1116 52.18 -21.72 29.50
N LYS A 1117 52.36 -21.82 28.18
CA LYS A 1117 53.62 -21.51 27.51
C LYS A 1117 53.49 -20.25 26.67
N VAL A 1118 54.45 -19.35 26.81
CA VAL A 1118 54.48 -18.07 26.09
C VAL A 1118 55.78 -17.83 25.33
N GLU A 1119 55.68 -17.31 24.12
CA GLU A 1119 56.77 -16.75 23.33
C GLU A 1119 56.75 -15.22 23.43
N ILE A 1120 57.94 -14.61 23.40
CA ILE A 1120 58.07 -13.14 23.30
C ILE A 1120 58.52 -12.82 21.88
N ARG A 1121 57.77 -11.98 21.17
CA ARG A 1121 57.95 -11.71 19.74
C ARG A 1121 57.89 -10.21 19.44
N ALA A 1122 58.64 -9.71 18.46
CA ALA A 1122 58.54 -8.34 17.95
C ALA A 1122 57.56 -8.26 16.79
N ALA A 1123 56.79 -7.18 16.71
CA ALA A 1123 55.93 -6.87 15.57
C ALA A 1123 56.25 -5.48 14.99
N SER A 1124 56.34 -5.40 13.66
CA SER A 1124 56.55 -4.13 12.91
C SER A 1124 55.34 -3.19 12.98
N SER A 1125 54.16 -3.75 13.25
CA SER A 1125 52.86 -3.08 13.36
C SER A 1125 52.23 -3.40 14.73
N PRO A 1126 51.42 -2.50 15.32
CA PRO A 1126 50.56 -2.84 16.45
C PRO A 1126 49.44 -3.82 16.08
N THR A 1127 49.16 -4.00 14.79
CA THR A 1127 48.21 -4.97 14.23
C THR A 1127 48.87 -5.73 13.07
N PRO A 1128 49.67 -6.79 13.33
CA PRO A 1128 50.13 -7.72 12.31
C PRO A 1128 48.95 -8.55 11.77
N ALA A 1129 49.06 -9.08 10.55
CA ALA A 1129 48.00 -9.84 9.90
C ALA A 1129 48.05 -11.34 10.25
N GLY A 1130 49.22 -11.88 10.57
CA GLY A 1130 49.40 -13.24 11.07
C GLY A 1130 50.67 -13.40 11.90
N LEU A 1131 50.80 -14.54 12.59
CA LEU A 1131 51.96 -14.82 13.47
C LEU A 1131 53.30 -14.76 12.71
N ASN A 1132 53.28 -15.08 11.41
CA ASN A 1132 54.42 -15.01 10.50
C ASN A 1132 54.98 -13.59 10.29
N ASP A 1133 54.20 -12.54 10.56
CA ASP A 1133 54.64 -11.14 10.49
C ASP A 1133 55.46 -10.72 11.72
N THR A 1134 55.66 -11.64 12.68
CA THR A 1134 56.30 -11.35 13.98
C THR A 1134 57.56 -12.19 14.19
N THR A 1135 58.64 -11.55 14.65
CA THR A 1135 59.95 -12.19 14.86
C THR A 1135 60.11 -12.65 16.31
N VAL A 1136 60.51 -13.91 16.54
CA VAL A 1136 60.75 -14.43 17.90
C VAL A 1136 61.96 -13.75 18.55
N LEU A 1137 61.77 -13.23 19.77
CA LEU A 1137 62.82 -12.66 20.63
C LEU A 1137 63.16 -13.57 21.83
N ALA A 1138 62.21 -14.37 22.29
CA ALA A 1138 62.41 -15.46 23.25
C ALA A 1138 61.49 -16.66 22.91
N PRO A 1139 62.00 -17.90 22.93
CA PRO A 1139 61.23 -19.11 22.63
C PRO A 1139 60.25 -19.47 23.77
N ALA A 1140 59.35 -20.42 23.50
CA ALA A 1140 58.24 -20.79 24.38
C ALA A 1140 58.68 -21.15 25.82
N PHE A 1141 58.43 -20.23 26.75
CA PHE A 1141 58.73 -20.35 28.17
C PHE A 1141 57.50 -20.85 28.94
N THR A 1142 57.66 -21.85 29.82
CA THR A 1142 56.54 -22.40 30.60
C THR A 1142 56.36 -21.61 31.90
N LEU A 1143 55.23 -20.93 32.03
CA LEU A 1143 54.86 -20.12 33.19
C LEU A 1143 54.43 -20.99 34.38
N LYS A 1144 54.72 -20.46 35.57
CA LYS A 1144 54.24 -20.94 36.87
C LYS A 1144 53.27 -19.92 37.46
N PRO A 1145 52.33 -20.30 38.34
CA PRO A 1145 51.50 -19.33 39.06
C PRO A 1145 52.36 -18.33 39.86
N GLY A 1146 51.96 -17.05 39.85
CA GLY A 1146 52.72 -15.94 40.40
C GLY A 1146 53.70 -15.33 39.38
N HIS A 1147 54.84 -14.83 39.87
CA HIS A 1147 55.77 -14.02 39.10
C HIS A 1147 56.73 -14.86 38.24
N ASN A 1148 56.77 -14.56 36.95
CA ASN A 1148 57.67 -15.18 35.98
C ASN A 1148 58.55 -14.10 35.34
N VAL A 1149 59.80 -14.46 35.03
CA VAL A 1149 60.79 -13.54 34.47
C VAL A 1149 61.44 -14.20 33.25
N ILE A 1150 61.21 -13.63 32.07
CA ILE A 1150 61.64 -14.19 30.78
C ILE A 1150 62.78 -13.33 30.22
N PRO A 1151 64.02 -13.85 30.10
CA PRO A 1151 65.12 -13.15 29.47
C PRO A 1151 64.92 -13.12 27.94
N VAL A 1152 65.15 -11.96 27.33
CA VAL A 1152 64.87 -11.69 25.92
C VAL A 1152 66.17 -11.34 25.18
N ARG A 1153 66.36 -11.86 23.97
CA ARG A 1153 67.56 -11.64 23.15
C ARG A 1153 67.27 -10.69 21.97
N ALA A 1154 66.73 -9.51 22.26
CA ALA A 1154 66.48 -8.50 21.23
C ALA A 1154 67.79 -7.81 20.80
N GLY A 1155 68.18 -7.96 19.54
CA GLY A 1155 69.32 -7.24 18.94
C GLY A 1155 68.96 -5.87 18.34
N SER A 1156 67.68 -5.52 18.30
CA SER A 1156 67.15 -4.30 17.66
C SER A 1156 66.03 -3.70 18.52
N PRO A 1157 65.83 -2.36 18.50
CA PRO A 1157 64.69 -1.74 19.19
C PRO A 1157 63.36 -2.15 18.55
N THR A 1158 62.32 -2.41 19.37
CA THR A 1158 60.93 -2.56 18.92
C THR A 1158 60.01 -1.57 19.60
N SER A 1159 58.92 -1.18 18.93
CA SER A 1159 57.82 -0.40 19.51
C SER A 1159 56.58 -1.26 19.83
N ASN A 1160 56.50 -2.47 19.30
CA ASN A 1160 55.40 -3.41 19.57
C ASN A 1160 55.99 -4.78 19.98
N LEU A 1161 55.51 -5.32 21.09
CA LEU A 1161 55.94 -6.60 21.64
C LEU A 1161 54.73 -7.51 21.86
N LEU A 1162 54.73 -8.67 21.22
CA LEU A 1162 53.70 -9.70 21.33
C LEU A 1162 54.13 -10.74 22.39
N VAL A 1163 53.29 -10.91 23.39
CA VAL A 1163 53.33 -12.04 24.35
C VAL A 1163 52.35 -13.10 23.83
N TRP A 1164 52.87 -14.14 23.17
CA TRP A 1164 52.09 -15.14 22.44
C TRP A 1164 51.97 -16.46 23.21
N ILE A 1165 50.76 -16.87 23.58
CA ILE A 1165 50.47 -18.16 24.19
C ILE A 1165 50.51 -19.25 23.10
N SER A 1166 51.60 -20.01 23.05
CA SER A 1166 51.75 -21.18 22.17
C SER A 1166 51.30 -22.50 22.81
N THR A 1167 50.92 -22.48 24.09
CA THR A 1167 50.21 -23.59 24.75
C THR A 1167 49.40 -23.04 25.92
N LEU A 1168 48.09 -23.22 25.92
CA LEU A 1168 47.22 -22.85 27.05
C LEU A 1168 47.54 -23.70 28.29
N GLY A 1169 47.50 -23.07 29.46
CA GLY A 1169 47.57 -23.76 30.75
C GLY A 1169 46.20 -24.00 31.37
N THR A 1170 46.20 -24.24 32.68
CA THR A 1170 44.97 -24.39 33.47
C THR A 1170 44.87 -23.36 34.58
N THR A 1171 43.67 -22.83 34.80
CA THR A 1171 43.33 -21.91 35.89
C THR A 1171 42.11 -22.47 36.61
N ASN A 1172 42.21 -22.67 37.93
CA ASN A 1172 41.13 -23.25 38.76
C ASN A 1172 40.53 -24.57 38.19
N GLY A 1173 41.37 -25.43 37.60
CA GLY A 1173 40.96 -26.71 37.01
C GLY A 1173 40.28 -26.63 35.62
N LYS A 1174 40.23 -25.45 35.00
CA LYS A 1174 39.73 -25.22 33.65
C LYS A 1174 40.87 -24.92 32.67
N SER A 1175 40.77 -25.34 31.41
CA SER A 1175 41.72 -24.94 30.36
C SER A 1175 41.51 -23.46 30.03
N GLN A 1176 42.37 -22.63 30.61
CA GLN A 1176 42.29 -21.17 30.56
C GLN A 1176 43.64 -20.58 31.02
N ALA A 1177 44.13 -19.59 30.29
CA ALA A 1177 45.30 -18.79 30.68
C ALA A 1177 44.87 -17.36 31.04
N GLY A 1178 45.75 -16.63 31.72
CA GLY A 1178 45.56 -15.21 31.99
C GLY A 1178 46.83 -14.51 32.46
N PHE A 1179 46.85 -13.19 32.36
CA PHE A 1179 47.96 -12.32 32.73
C PHE A 1179 47.44 -11.19 33.61
N SER A 1180 48.01 -11.06 34.81
CA SER A 1180 47.66 -10.03 35.79
C SER A 1180 48.46 -8.74 35.57
N GLU A 1181 49.76 -8.85 35.31
CA GLU A 1181 50.63 -7.71 35.00
C GLU A 1181 51.77 -8.18 34.09
N ILE A 1182 52.20 -7.31 33.16
CA ILE A 1182 53.26 -7.55 32.20
C ILE A 1182 54.17 -6.32 32.12
N THR A 1183 55.32 -6.43 32.75
CA THR A 1183 56.34 -5.38 32.76
C THR A 1183 57.49 -5.71 31.81
N VAL A 1184 57.98 -4.71 31.09
CA VAL A 1184 59.08 -4.83 30.13
C VAL A 1184 60.28 -4.07 30.67
N GLN A 1185 61.49 -4.62 30.52
CA GLN A 1185 62.74 -3.94 30.88
C GLN A 1185 63.64 -3.75 29.66
N ALA A 1186 64.19 -2.54 29.52
CA ALA A 1186 65.21 -2.25 28.53
C ALA A 1186 66.48 -3.07 28.83
N ALA A 1187 67.18 -3.50 27.77
CA ALA A 1187 68.49 -4.15 27.91
C ALA A 1187 69.49 -3.21 28.61
N SER A 1188 70.39 -3.81 29.38
CA SER A 1188 71.48 -3.15 30.12
C SER A 1188 72.76 -3.06 29.31
#